data_AF-G6FP66-F1
#
_entry.id   AF-G6FP66-F1
#
_cell.length_a   1.000
_cell.length_b   1.000
_cell.length_c   1.000
_cell.angle_alpha   90.00
_cell.angle_beta   90.00
_cell.angle_gamma   90.00
#
_symmetry.space_group_name_H-M   'P 1'
#
loop_
_entity.id
_entity.type
_entity.pdbx_description
1 polymer ?
#
loop_
_entity_poly.entity_id
_entity_poly.type
_entity_poly.pdbx_seq_one_letter_code
_entity_poly.pdbx_strand_id
1 'polypeptide(L)'
;MATIDELIKQSLNPFDNFAAGNFWEEQKPVPTVESIHQKPLIQIKSVLAQIAQDHQSRSLILYGDSGSGKTYFLGRLKKTLNDYAFFVYIEPFPQSDHIWRHILRHTVDSLVNAPAGKTDSQLILWLKSCLSSIQKGLKSEQQNLIDIVKGFFGKTDAQRDRQLFIDILKKTIGTRGIYNANEFFGVLYNLTNPDLYSLACEWLKGDNLDEASLKKLGVQQSIDDEDKARGILGNFSKISAKTQPIVLCFDQLDNIARLPDGSIDLQALFNVNSTIHNGQWKGFLIIISIRTEVWNNNYKRIQPADLDRASIRVPLKRITLEEAEALLATRLSPLYNQANPKPDSHIYPLTVQVLEKAFPSRKTTPRSLLVLGKQLYQDYKEWLFRDKQPPKPKWLDGETPPPPPPPPEEKIQAEFKLLWQQEYKKVQDKITKITLSSAPDLIKMLAEVLAAFEVKEIKTKLLSGKYASYSLSYQQPSRQDKVGVVWTEEANMNSFFHVMNACHKAIQQNLCQNLYLIRAGEIGKPNQAGNQIYRQIFIHTSHRHIKPALTSVHYLAAYHSLVNSALANELVVVGKTINLKELEALVCKCNIFQNCRLLQDLKIISTQPNPDNPDLQSVKDYLLNLVITQGFMGRPRLIQNAQSQFSDCNQSDIERLINQLCQEKKIEIVNPKAKPEDQTVCLVVK
;
A
#
# COMPACT_ATOMS: atom_id res chain seq x y z
N MET A 1 36.21 18.34 -11.68
CA MET A 1 34.94 18.19 -10.94
C MET A 1 33.84 18.63 -11.87
N ALA A 2 32.72 17.91 -11.90
CA ALA A 2 31.66 18.17 -12.85
C ALA A 2 30.93 19.49 -12.51
N THR A 3 30.62 20.27 -13.54
CA THR A 3 29.75 21.43 -13.43
C THR A 3 28.31 20.99 -13.18
N ILE A 4 27.47 21.91 -12.69
CA ILE A 4 26.04 21.65 -12.49
C ILE A 4 25.34 21.22 -13.79
N ASP A 5 25.67 21.85 -14.92
CA ASP A 5 25.08 21.55 -16.23
C ASP A 5 25.46 20.13 -16.70
N GLU A 6 26.72 19.71 -16.50
CA GLU A 6 27.17 18.34 -16.81
C GLU A 6 26.41 17.29 -15.97
N LEU A 7 26.22 17.57 -14.68
CA LEU A 7 25.46 16.68 -13.80
C LEU A 7 23.98 16.59 -14.19
N ILE A 8 23.35 17.72 -14.53
CA ILE A 8 21.97 17.77 -15.03
C ILE A 8 21.82 16.93 -16.31
N LYS A 9 22.77 17.03 -17.26
CA LYS A 9 22.76 16.23 -18.50
C LYS A 9 22.74 14.72 -18.20
N GLN A 10 23.51 14.29 -17.21
CA GLN A 10 23.70 12.87 -16.91
C GLN A 10 22.67 12.27 -15.95
N SER A 11 22.01 13.09 -15.11
CA SER A 11 21.12 12.62 -14.06
C SER A 11 19.70 12.30 -14.55
N LEU A 12 18.98 11.52 -13.74
CA LEU A 12 17.52 11.44 -13.85
C LEU A 12 16.89 12.79 -13.45
N ASN A 13 15.66 13.03 -13.88
CA ASN A 13 14.89 14.18 -13.40
C ASN A 13 14.60 14.02 -11.89
N PRO A 14 15.03 14.96 -11.02
CA PRO A 14 14.89 14.85 -9.57
C PRO A 14 13.43 14.92 -9.09
N PHE A 15 12.50 15.27 -9.99
CA PHE A 15 11.08 15.41 -9.73
C PHE A 15 10.24 14.21 -10.22
N ASP A 16 10.85 13.13 -10.73
CA ASP A 16 10.10 11.97 -11.26
C ASP A 16 9.39 11.13 -10.19
N ASN A 17 9.71 11.28 -8.90
CA ASN A 17 9.14 10.45 -7.83
C ASN A 17 8.49 11.29 -6.72
N PHE A 18 7.15 11.41 -6.74
CA PHE A 18 6.39 12.16 -5.73
C PHE A 18 5.11 11.47 -5.24
N ALA A 19 4.85 10.23 -5.64
CA ALA A 19 3.76 9.46 -5.10
C ALA A 19 4.12 9.00 -3.68
N ALA A 20 3.44 9.56 -2.68
CA ALA A 20 3.46 9.03 -1.33
C ALA A 20 2.45 7.88 -1.25
N GLY A 21 2.80 6.82 -0.53
CA GLY A 21 1.96 5.64 -0.37
C GLY A 21 1.78 5.29 1.09
N ASN A 22 1.42 4.04 1.38
CA ASN A 22 1.47 3.52 2.74
C ASN A 22 2.86 3.81 3.35
N PHE A 23 2.89 4.56 4.45
CA PHE A 23 4.13 5.04 5.08
C PHE A 23 4.97 3.94 5.75
N TRP A 24 4.50 2.68 5.73
CA TRP A 24 5.28 1.50 6.07
C TRP A 24 6.02 0.88 4.88
N GLU A 25 5.63 1.24 3.65
CA GLU A 25 6.14 0.66 2.41
C GLU A 25 7.11 1.61 1.67
N GLU A 26 7.23 2.86 2.11
CA GLU A 26 8.11 3.84 1.49
C GLU A 26 9.59 3.50 1.74
N GLN A 27 10.30 3.04 0.69
CA GLN A 27 11.69 2.57 0.79
C GLN A 27 12.74 3.69 0.85
N LYS A 28 12.42 4.92 0.41
CA LYS A 28 13.38 6.04 0.40
C LYS A 28 12.83 7.26 1.13
N PRO A 29 13.45 7.70 2.25
CA PRO A 29 13.03 8.90 2.95
C PRO A 29 13.27 10.13 2.07
N VAL A 30 12.20 10.76 1.60
CA VAL A 30 12.29 12.09 0.97
C VAL A 30 12.53 13.12 2.07
N PRO A 31 13.50 14.05 1.94
CA PRO A 31 13.72 15.05 2.96
C PRO A 31 12.49 15.94 3.14
N THR A 32 12.25 16.34 4.38
CA THR A 32 11.03 17.04 4.79
C THR A 32 11.27 18.53 4.85
N VAL A 33 10.37 19.31 4.27
CA VAL A 33 10.32 20.77 4.45
C VAL A 33 9.46 21.06 5.68
N GLU A 34 10.09 21.49 6.77
CA GLU A 34 9.42 21.59 8.08
C GLU A 34 8.26 22.61 8.10
N SER A 35 8.33 23.69 7.30
CA SER A 35 7.29 24.72 7.24
C SER A 35 5.95 24.20 6.70
N ILE A 36 5.98 23.32 5.69
CA ILE A 36 4.79 22.80 5.01
C ILE A 36 3.88 22.08 6.00
N HIS A 37 2.65 22.54 6.17
CA HIS A 37 1.65 21.95 7.08
C HIS A 37 2.06 21.89 8.57
N GLN A 38 2.93 22.79 9.02
CA GLN A 38 3.36 22.83 10.42
C GLN A 38 2.20 23.07 11.40
N LYS A 39 1.23 23.93 11.03
CA LYS A 39 0.03 24.19 11.86
C LYS A 39 -0.81 22.93 12.07
N PRO A 40 -1.20 22.18 11.01
CA PRO A 40 -1.80 20.84 11.14
C PRO A 40 -1.01 19.88 12.05
N LEU A 41 0.31 19.81 11.90
CA LEU A 41 1.17 18.94 12.73
C LEU A 41 1.05 19.29 14.21
N ILE A 42 1.16 20.58 14.55
CA ILE A 42 1.05 21.07 15.94
C ILE A 42 -0.34 20.76 16.52
N GLN A 43 -1.40 20.95 15.73
CA GLN A 43 -2.77 20.65 16.16
C GLN A 43 -2.93 19.16 16.48
N ILE A 44 -2.48 18.26 15.61
CA ILE A 44 -2.56 16.80 15.83
C ILE A 44 -1.70 16.38 17.02
N LYS A 45 -0.49 16.94 17.17
CA LYS A 45 0.37 16.71 18.33
C LYS A 45 -0.32 17.11 19.64
N SER A 46 -1.04 18.23 19.65
CA SER A 46 -1.83 18.67 20.81
C SER A 46 -2.97 17.70 21.13
N VAL A 47 -3.72 17.24 20.12
CA VAL A 47 -4.77 16.22 20.32
C VAL A 47 -4.17 14.93 20.89
N LEU A 48 -3.03 14.48 20.37
CA LEU A 48 -2.34 13.29 20.86
C LEU A 48 -1.88 13.44 22.32
N ALA A 49 -1.37 14.62 22.69
CA ALA A 49 -1.00 14.93 24.08
C ALA A 49 -2.20 14.87 25.03
N GLN A 50 -3.38 15.35 24.59
CA GLN A 50 -4.61 15.22 25.39
C GLN A 50 -4.99 13.74 25.58
N ILE A 51 -4.88 12.91 24.55
CA ILE A 51 -5.14 11.46 24.65
C ILE A 51 -4.14 10.80 25.60
N ALA A 52 -2.87 11.19 25.55
CA ALA A 52 -1.87 10.67 26.48
C ALA A 52 -2.18 11.04 27.94
N GLN A 53 -2.86 12.17 28.18
CA GLN A 53 -3.22 12.64 29.52
C GLN A 53 -4.49 11.99 30.09
N ASP A 54 -5.57 11.90 29.30
CA ASP A 54 -6.88 11.44 29.80
C ASP A 54 -7.33 10.08 29.24
N HIS A 55 -6.52 9.52 28.34
CA HIS A 55 -6.76 8.25 27.64
C HIS A 55 -8.07 8.18 26.85
N GLN A 56 -8.78 9.29 26.66
CA GLN A 56 -10.02 9.31 25.88
C GLN A 56 -9.69 9.25 24.39
N SER A 57 -10.35 8.33 23.68
CA SER A 57 -10.19 8.26 22.24
C SER A 57 -10.75 9.51 21.58
N ARG A 58 -10.10 10.00 20.53
CA ARG A 58 -10.52 11.18 19.78
C ARG A 58 -10.43 10.90 18.30
N SER A 59 -11.27 11.59 17.52
CA SER A 59 -11.32 11.42 16.07
C SER A 59 -11.25 12.76 15.38
N LEU A 60 -10.50 12.81 14.28
CA LEU A 60 -10.33 13.99 13.45
C LEU A 60 -10.50 13.66 11.97
N ILE A 61 -10.94 14.66 11.22
CA ILE A 61 -10.99 14.60 9.77
C ILE A 61 -9.86 15.45 9.22
N LEU A 62 -8.94 14.80 8.52
CA LEU A 62 -7.87 15.40 7.76
C LEU A 62 -8.37 15.55 6.32
N TYR A 63 -8.52 16.78 5.84
CA TYR A 63 -9.01 17.00 4.47
C TYR A 63 -8.18 18.01 3.72
N GLY A 64 -8.15 17.85 2.41
CA GLY A 64 -7.44 18.75 1.51
C GLY A 64 -7.61 18.31 0.06
N ASP A 65 -7.37 19.26 -0.83
CA ASP A 65 -7.49 19.07 -2.28
C ASP A 65 -6.60 17.93 -2.77
N SER A 66 -6.88 17.42 -3.97
CA SER A 66 -5.98 16.46 -4.59
C SER A 66 -4.58 17.08 -4.73
N GLY A 67 -3.55 16.32 -4.37
CA GLY A 67 -2.15 16.79 -4.43
C GLY A 67 -1.69 17.67 -3.27
N SER A 68 -2.52 17.91 -2.24
CA SER A 68 -2.14 18.67 -1.04
C SER A 68 -1.08 17.98 -0.16
N GLY A 69 -0.78 16.71 -0.42
CA GLY A 69 0.20 15.91 0.32
C GLY A 69 -0.35 15.22 1.57
N LYS A 70 -1.61 14.76 1.57
CA LYS A 70 -2.25 14.05 2.70
C LYS A 70 -1.46 12.80 3.11
N THR A 71 -1.24 11.87 2.18
CA THR A 71 -0.49 10.63 2.44
C THR A 71 0.94 10.91 2.90
N TYR A 72 1.63 11.85 2.25
CA TYR A 72 2.95 12.33 2.71
C TYR A 72 2.91 12.90 4.13
N PHE A 73 1.87 13.70 4.45
CA PHE A 73 1.68 14.28 5.78
C PHE A 73 1.43 13.21 6.85
N LEU A 74 0.71 12.13 6.53
CA LEU A 74 0.58 10.97 7.43
C LEU A 74 1.94 10.30 7.70
N GLY A 75 2.76 10.13 6.66
CA GLY A 75 4.14 9.64 6.81
C GLY A 75 5.01 10.57 7.68
N ARG A 76 4.86 11.90 7.51
CA ARG A 76 5.52 12.89 8.38
C ARG A 76 5.04 12.79 9.83
N LEU A 77 3.74 12.65 10.06
CA LEU A 77 3.18 12.46 11.40
C LEU A 77 3.81 11.25 12.09
N LYS A 78 3.84 10.09 11.41
CA LYS A 78 4.51 8.89 11.92
C LYS A 78 5.95 9.19 12.27
N LYS A 79 6.73 9.76 11.34
CA LYS A 79 8.16 10.04 11.55
C LYS A 79 8.40 10.95 12.74
N THR A 80 7.59 11.99 12.91
CA THR A 80 7.76 12.99 13.98
C THR A 80 7.21 12.53 15.33
N LEU A 81 6.18 11.68 15.35
CA LEU A 81 5.42 11.36 16.56
C LEU A 81 5.53 9.90 17.02
N ASN A 82 6.35 9.06 16.36
CA ASN A 82 6.51 7.65 16.71
C ASN A 82 7.00 7.39 18.14
N ASP A 83 7.73 8.34 18.74
CA ASP A 83 8.14 8.26 20.14
C ASP A 83 6.99 8.52 21.13
N TYR A 84 5.84 8.99 20.64
CA TYR A 84 4.68 9.34 21.46
C TYR A 84 3.46 8.43 21.20
N ALA A 85 3.42 7.72 20.08
CA ALA A 85 2.31 6.83 19.70
C ALA A 85 2.73 5.79 18.67
N PHE A 86 1.96 4.70 18.58
CA PHE A 86 2.09 3.71 17.52
C PHE A 86 1.20 4.06 16.34
N PHE A 87 1.71 3.93 15.12
CA PHE A 87 1.00 4.33 13.91
C PHE A 87 0.50 3.13 13.12
N VAL A 88 -0.75 3.22 12.69
CA VAL A 88 -1.43 2.22 11.87
C VAL A 88 -1.90 2.87 10.58
N TYR A 89 -1.53 2.28 9.44
CA TYR A 89 -2.06 2.67 8.13
C TYR A 89 -3.16 1.69 7.72
N ILE A 90 -4.36 2.22 7.44
CA ILE A 90 -5.53 1.43 7.04
C ILE A 90 -5.87 1.80 5.60
N GLU A 91 -5.67 0.83 4.71
CA GLU A 91 -6.03 0.93 3.29
C GLU A 91 -7.56 0.91 3.11
N PRO A 92 -8.09 1.30 1.93
CA PRO A 92 -9.52 1.29 1.66
C PRO A 92 -10.14 -0.10 1.86
N PHE A 93 -11.21 -0.19 2.66
CA PHE A 93 -11.86 -1.47 2.94
C PHE A 93 -12.74 -1.91 1.77
N PRO A 94 -12.64 -3.17 1.30
CA PRO A 94 -13.37 -3.63 0.12
C PRO A 94 -14.86 -3.83 0.37
N GLN A 95 -15.25 -4.14 1.62
CA GLN A 95 -16.62 -4.48 1.99
C GLN A 95 -16.98 -3.97 3.38
N SER A 96 -18.14 -3.32 3.51
CA SER A 96 -18.62 -2.73 4.76
C SER A 96 -18.93 -3.75 5.84
N ASP A 97 -19.36 -4.96 5.47
CA ASP A 97 -19.69 -6.06 6.40
C ASP A 97 -18.47 -6.84 6.90
N HIS A 98 -17.26 -6.43 6.51
CA HIS A 98 -15.97 -7.02 6.93
C HIS A 98 -15.00 -5.98 7.50
N ILE A 99 -15.52 -4.80 7.89
CA ILE A 99 -14.71 -3.63 8.23
C ILE A 99 -13.87 -3.83 9.51
N TRP A 100 -14.38 -4.53 10.53
CA TRP A 100 -13.63 -4.77 11.77
C TRP A 100 -12.48 -5.74 11.57
N ARG A 101 -12.69 -6.81 10.79
CA ARG A 101 -11.61 -7.72 10.40
C ARG A 101 -10.54 -7.00 9.58
N HIS A 102 -10.97 -6.13 8.65
CA HIS A 102 -10.06 -5.28 7.88
C HIS A 102 -9.21 -4.37 8.78
N ILE A 103 -9.84 -3.64 9.69
CA ILE A 103 -9.13 -2.73 10.62
C ILE A 103 -8.18 -3.51 11.52
N LEU A 104 -8.60 -4.66 12.06
CA LEU A 104 -7.74 -5.49 12.92
C LEU A 104 -6.51 -5.98 12.15
N ARG A 105 -6.69 -6.50 10.94
CA ARG A 105 -5.60 -6.96 10.07
C ARG A 105 -4.58 -5.85 9.84
N HIS A 106 -5.03 -4.68 9.36
CA HIS A 106 -4.15 -3.53 9.10
C HIS A 106 -3.50 -2.97 10.37
N THR A 107 -4.19 -3.04 11.52
CA THR A 107 -3.63 -2.70 12.83
C THR A 107 -2.44 -3.58 13.14
N VAL A 108 -2.60 -4.90 13.06
CA VAL A 108 -1.51 -5.82 13.39
C VAL A 108 -0.40 -5.78 12.32
N ASP A 109 -0.74 -5.69 11.02
CA ASP A 109 0.23 -5.49 9.93
C ASP A 109 1.10 -4.25 10.14
N SER A 110 0.51 -3.14 10.59
CA SER A 110 1.28 -1.94 10.92
C SER A 110 2.10 -2.11 12.19
N LEU A 111 1.56 -2.78 13.22
CA LEU A 111 2.25 -2.95 14.50
C LEU A 111 3.43 -3.92 14.40
N VAL A 112 3.44 -4.88 13.48
CA VAL A 112 4.61 -5.78 13.30
C VAL A 112 5.81 -5.10 12.62
N ASN A 113 5.63 -3.88 12.07
CA ASN A 113 6.74 -3.11 11.53
C ASN A 113 7.55 -2.41 12.64
N ALA A 114 8.87 -2.26 12.41
CA ALA A 114 9.76 -1.53 13.30
C ALA A 114 9.78 -0.03 12.98
N PRO A 115 9.61 0.85 13.98
CA PRO A 115 9.93 2.28 13.86
C PRO A 115 11.35 2.53 13.35
N ALA A 116 11.55 3.63 12.62
CA ALA A 116 12.88 4.06 12.19
C ALA A 116 13.83 4.20 13.40
N GLY A 117 15.01 3.60 13.33
CA GLY A 117 16.00 3.62 14.40
C GLY A 117 15.70 2.68 15.58
N LYS A 118 14.66 1.83 15.51
CA LYS A 118 14.39 0.77 16.49
C LYS A 118 14.57 -0.60 15.86
N THR A 119 14.98 -1.57 16.68
CA THR A 119 15.11 -2.98 16.27
C THR A 119 13.79 -3.74 16.45
N ASP A 120 13.08 -3.43 17.54
CA ASP A 120 11.81 -4.08 17.87
C ASP A 120 10.65 -3.47 17.06
N SER A 121 9.67 -4.33 16.74
CA SER A 121 8.41 -3.88 16.16
C SER A 121 7.58 -3.04 17.13
N GLN A 122 6.66 -2.21 16.61
CA GLN A 122 5.72 -1.46 17.44
C GLN A 122 4.91 -2.38 18.37
N LEU A 123 4.55 -3.59 17.92
CA LEU A 123 3.84 -4.60 18.71
C LEU A 123 4.66 -5.04 19.93
N ILE A 124 5.95 -5.31 19.73
CA ILE A 124 6.86 -5.68 20.81
C ILE A 124 7.13 -4.51 21.74
N LEU A 125 7.30 -3.29 21.21
CA LEU A 125 7.45 -2.07 22.01
C LEU A 125 6.20 -1.80 22.86
N TRP A 126 5.02 -1.99 22.28
CA TRP A 126 3.74 -1.86 22.97
C TRP A 126 3.61 -2.89 24.10
N LEU A 127 3.96 -4.16 23.85
CA LEU A 127 3.96 -5.19 24.87
C LEU A 127 4.97 -4.89 26.00
N LYS A 128 6.19 -4.51 25.65
CA LYS A 128 7.24 -4.11 26.62
C LYS A 128 6.79 -2.91 27.46
N SER A 129 6.17 -1.91 26.83
CA SER A 129 5.60 -0.75 27.53
C SER A 129 4.52 -1.19 28.52
N CYS A 130 3.61 -2.06 28.11
CA CYS A 130 2.56 -2.62 28.97
C CYS A 130 3.16 -3.32 30.20
N LEU A 131 4.12 -4.22 30.00
CA LEU A 131 4.79 -4.94 31.08
C LEU A 131 5.56 -4.00 32.01
N SER A 132 6.20 -2.95 31.47
CA SER A 132 6.91 -1.96 32.28
C SER A 132 5.97 -1.11 33.14
N SER A 133 4.83 -0.70 32.60
CA SER A 133 3.78 0.01 33.34
C SER A 133 3.20 -0.85 34.46
N ILE A 134 3.01 -2.14 34.19
CA ILE A 134 2.55 -3.11 35.19
C ILE A 134 3.59 -3.29 36.30
N GLN A 135 4.88 -3.45 35.98
CA GLN A 135 5.95 -3.65 36.97
C GLN A 135 6.06 -2.50 37.98
N LYS A 136 5.88 -1.25 37.53
CA LYS A 136 5.87 -0.07 38.41
C LYS A 136 4.73 -0.08 39.44
N GLY A 137 3.65 -0.82 39.17
CA GLY A 137 2.49 -0.93 40.06
C GLY A 137 2.45 -2.18 40.94
N LEU A 138 3.47 -3.05 40.87
CA LEU A 138 3.51 -4.34 41.57
C LEU A 138 4.41 -4.29 42.82
N LYS A 139 4.12 -5.15 43.82
CA LYS A 139 4.98 -5.35 44.99
C LYS A 139 6.27 -6.09 44.62
N SER A 140 7.33 -5.98 45.43
CA SER A 140 8.67 -6.55 45.17
C SER A 140 8.67 -8.04 44.80
N GLU A 141 7.85 -8.88 45.45
CA GLU A 141 7.72 -10.31 45.13
C GLU A 141 7.15 -10.58 43.72
N GLN A 142 6.29 -9.69 43.22
CA GLN A 142 5.70 -9.77 41.88
C GLN A 142 6.61 -9.14 40.81
N GLN A 143 7.48 -8.22 41.20
CA GLN A 143 8.53 -7.65 40.33
C GLN A 143 9.56 -8.72 39.96
N ASN A 144 10.02 -9.52 40.93
CA ASN A 144 10.86 -10.69 40.69
C ASN A 144 10.24 -11.68 39.69
N LEU A 145 8.91 -11.85 39.68
CA LEU A 145 8.22 -12.74 38.73
C LEU A 145 8.17 -12.18 37.30
N ILE A 146 8.02 -10.86 37.14
CA ILE A 146 8.17 -10.22 35.82
C ILE A 146 9.62 -10.25 35.37
N ASP A 147 10.57 -10.10 36.28
CA ASP A 147 11.99 -10.22 35.96
C ASP A 147 12.39 -11.67 35.63
N ILE A 148 11.68 -12.67 36.15
CA ILE A 148 11.76 -14.08 35.70
C ILE A 148 11.18 -14.24 34.29
N VAL A 149 9.99 -13.68 33.99
CA VAL A 149 9.40 -13.70 32.64
C VAL A 149 10.27 -12.94 31.62
N LYS A 150 10.94 -11.87 32.04
CA LYS A 150 11.92 -11.10 31.24
C LYS A 150 13.27 -11.81 31.12
N GLY A 151 13.70 -12.50 32.18
CA GLY A 151 14.99 -13.18 32.29
C GLY A 151 15.02 -14.55 31.60
N PHE A 152 13.86 -15.20 31.43
CA PHE A 152 13.75 -16.51 30.79
C PHE A 152 13.23 -16.41 29.35
N PHE A 153 14.04 -15.83 28.49
CA PHE A 153 14.13 -16.33 27.11
C PHE A 153 14.60 -17.81 27.17
N GLY A 154 13.67 -18.76 27.34
CA GLY A 154 13.79 -20.12 26.84
C GLY A 154 14.27 -21.28 27.73
N LYS A 155 14.10 -21.30 29.07
CA LYS A 155 14.63 -22.43 29.91
C LYS A 155 13.78 -22.94 31.10
N THR A 156 12.47 -22.73 31.16
CA THR A 156 11.58 -23.25 32.24
C THR A 156 10.31 -23.90 31.68
N ASP A 157 9.52 -24.54 32.56
CA ASP A 157 8.22 -25.15 32.27
C ASP A 157 7.24 -24.12 31.68
N ALA A 158 7.24 -24.05 30.34
CA ALA A 158 6.55 -23.02 29.56
C ALA A 158 5.05 -22.93 29.86
N GLN A 159 4.42 -24.01 30.33
CA GLN A 159 2.99 -24.02 30.63
C GLN A 159 2.68 -23.28 31.93
N ARG A 160 3.50 -23.46 32.97
CA ARG A 160 3.35 -22.76 34.25
C ARG A 160 3.62 -21.26 34.08
N ASP A 161 4.64 -20.90 33.32
CA ASP A 161 5.01 -19.50 33.07
C ASP A 161 3.94 -18.76 32.26
N ARG A 162 3.37 -19.41 31.24
CA ARG A 162 2.25 -18.87 30.47
C ARG A 162 1.03 -18.61 31.35
N GLN A 163 0.66 -19.56 32.20
CA GLN A 163 -0.50 -19.40 33.07
C GLN A 163 -0.31 -18.25 34.09
N LEU A 164 0.89 -18.18 34.68
CA LEU A 164 1.25 -17.09 35.57
C LEU A 164 1.19 -15.72 34.87
N PHE A 165 1.71 -15.63 33.64
CA PHE A 165 1.65 -14.42 32.83
C PHE A 165 0.20 -13.95 32.61
N ILE A 166 -0.68 -14.88 32.21
CA ILE A 166 -2.10 -14.59 32.01
C ILE A 166 -2.74 -14.06 33.29
N ASP A 167 -2.46 -14.70 34.44
CA ASP A 167 -3.07 -14.31 35.71
C ASP A 167 -2.55 -12.96 36.22
N ILE A 168 -1.28 -12.62 35.99
CA ILE A 168 -0.74 -11.28 36.25
C ILE A 168 -1.46 -10.23 35.40
N LEU A 169 -1.62 -10.46 34.09
CA LEU A 169 -2.31 -9.52 33.20
C LEU A 169 -3.78 -9.35 33.58
N LYS A 170 -4.49 -10.43 33.89
CA LYS A 170 -5.87 -10.35 34.39
C LYS A 170 -5.99 -9.53 35.67
N LYS A 171 -5.05 -9.69 36.61
CA LYS A 171 -5.08 -8.97 37.89
C LYS A 171 -4.78 -7.48 37.73
N THR A 172 -3.94 -7.12 36.76
CA THR A 172 -3.40 -5.77 36.60
C THR A 172 -4.19 -4.93 35.58
N ILE A 173 -4.51 -5.51 34.43
CA ILE A 173 -5.33 -4.88 33.38
C ILE A 173 -6.82 -5.05 33.68
N GLY A 174 -7.18 -6.14 34.35
CA GLY A 174 -8.57 -6.56 34.55
C GLY A 174 -9.08 -7.47 33.43
N THR A 175 -10.20 -8.13 33.69
CA THR A 175 -10.93 -8.93 32.70
C THR A 175 -12.18 -8.21 32.18
N ARG A 176 -12.65 -7.17 32.87
CA ARG A 176 -13.86 -6.42 32.49
C ARG A 176 -13.62 -5.67 31.17
N GLY A 177 -14.35 -6.08 30.13
CA GLY A 177 -14.25 -5.48 28.80
C GLY A 177 -13.03 -5.93 27.99
N ILE A 178 -12.33 -7.00 28.42
CA ILE A 178 -11.36 -7.72 27.60
C ILE A 178 -12.06 -8.94 26.99
N TYR A 179 -12.16 -8.96 25.67
CA TYR A 179 -12.70 -10.09 24.91
C TYR A 179 -11.73 -11.27 24.96
N ASN A 180 -12.20 -12.47 25.32
CA ASN A 180 -11.41 -13.71 25.42
C ASN A 180 -10.04 -13.54 26.13
N ALA A 181 -10.04 -12.94 27.33
CA ALA A 181 -8.83 -12.57 28.05
C ALA A 181 -7.77 -13.69 28.18
N ASN A 182 -8.19 -14.94 28.39
CA ASN A 182 -7.29 -16.10 28.46
C ASN A 182 -6.49 -16.31 27.17
N GLU A 183 -7.19 -16.33 26.04
CA GLU A 183 -6.58 -16.54 24.73
C GLU A 183 -5.74 -15.35 24.33
N PHE A 184 -6.28 -14.14 24.47
CA PHE A 184 -5.58 -12.91 24.11
C PHE A 184 -4.28 -12.75 24.89
N PHE A 185 -4.31 -12.84 26.22
CA PHE A 185 -3.09 -12.74 27.04
C PHE A 185 -2.14 -13.92 26.81
N GLY A 186 -2.67 -15.13 26.55
CA GLY A 186 -1.85 -16.27 26.16
C GLY A 186 -1.11 -16.04 24.85
N VAL A 187 -1.74 -15.38 23.88
CA VAL A 187 -1.10 -15.00 22.61
C VAL A 187 -0.08 -13.88 22.81
N LEU A 188 -0.34 -12.92 23.71
CA LEU A 188 0.68 -11.92 24.07
C LEU A 188 1.92 -12.56 24.70
N TYR A 189 1.76 -13.62 25.50
CA TYR A 189 2.90 -14.42 25.96
C TYR A 189 3.62 -15.09 24.79
N ASN A 190 2.89 -15.68 23.84
CA ASN A 190 3.50 -16.34 22.68
C ASN A 190 4.33 -15.37 21.80
N LEU A 191 4.04 -14.06 21.80
CA LEU A 191 4.86 -13.05 21.13
C LEU A 191 6.27 -12.92 21.73
N THR A 192 6.52 -13.36 22.96
CA THR A 192 7.85 -13.35 23.56
C THR A 192 8.68 -14.58 23.19
N ASN A 193 8.06 -15.58 22.54
CA ASN A 193 8.73 -16.78 22.06
C ASN A 193 9.02 -16.66 20.55
N PRO A 194 10.30 -16.67 20.13
CA PRO A 194 10.68 -16.59 18.71
C PRO A 194 10.01 -17.65 17.83
N ASP A 195 9.83 -18.87 18.32
CA ASP A 195 9.25 -19.99 17.55
C ASP A 195 7.74 -19.83 17.31
N LEU A 196 7.06 -19.11 18.22
CA LEU A 196 5.62 -18.87 18.15
C LEU A 196 5.27 -17.47 17.65
N TYR A 197 6.25 -16.57 17.53
CA TYR A 197 6.06 -15.17 17.19
C TYR A 197 5.25 -14.98 15.89
N SER A 198 5.68 -15.62 14.80
CA SER A 198 5.00 -15.52 13.50
C SER A 198 3.54 -15.98 13.62
N LEU A 199 3.32 -17.10 14.29
CA LEU A 199 2.00 -17.70 14.42
C LEU A 199 1.07 -16.88 15.33
N ALA A 200 1.61 -16.30 16.39
CA ALA A 200 0.90 -15.37 17.27
C ALA A 200 0.49 -14.10 16.51
N CYS A 201 1.36 -13.57 15.65
CA CYS A 201 1.04 -12.46 14.76
C CYS A 201 -0.08 -12.82 13.77
N GLU A 202 -0.03 -13.99 13.12
CA GLU A 202 -1.09 -14.47 12.22
C GLU A 202 -2.44 -14.58 12.94
N TRP A 203 -2.48 -15.14 14.15
CA TRP A 203 -3.72 -15.18 14.95
C TRP A 203 -4.24 -13.79 15.30
N LEU A 204 -3.36 -12.87 15.73
CA LEU A 204 -3.76 -11.49 16.08
C LEU A 204 -4.30 -10.72 14.88
N LYS A 205 -3.77 -10.96 13.67
CA LYS A 205 -4.29 -10.39 12.41
C LYS A 205 -5.69 -10.90 12.07
N GLY A 206 -6.09 -12.04 12.65
CA GLY A 206 -7.31 -12.76 12.31
C GLY A 206 -7.17 -13.62 11.07
N ASP A 207 -5.96 -14.11 10.78
CA ASP A 207 -5.77 -15.18 9.80
C ASP A 207 -6.43 -16.47 10.31
N ASN A 208 -6.95 -17.26 9.37
CA ASN A 208 -7.53 -18.54 9.74
C ASN A 208 -6.48 -19.64 9.83
N LEU A 209 -6.22 -20.07 11.06
CA LEU A 209 -5.21 -21.08 11.38
C LEU A 209 -5.80 -22.50 11.39
N ASP A 210 -4.94 -23.47 11.05
CA ASP A 210 -5.27 -24.89 11.20
C ASP A 210 -5.32 -25.34 12.67
N GLU A 211 -5.91 -26.50 12.93
CA GLU A 211 -6.09 -27.04 14.29
C GLU A 211 -4.76 -27.28 15.02
N ALA A 212 -3.71 -27.68 14.30
CA ALA A 212 -2.40 -27.91 14.88
C ALA A 212 -1.77 -26.61 15.39
N SER A 213 -1.94 -25.54 14.63
CA SER A 213 -1.47 -24.19 14.94
C SER A 213 -2.25 -23.55 16.09
N LEU A 214 -3.57 -23.69 16.08
CA LEU A 214 -4.42 -23.26 17.22
C LEU A 214 -4.00 -23.96 18.52
N LYS A 215 -3.76 -25.29 18.45
CA LYS A 215 -3.28 -26.08 19.59
C LYS A 215 -1.90 -25.62 20.07
N LYS A 216 -0.96 -25.30 19.15
CA LYS A 216 0.37 -24.76 19.50
C LYS A 216 0.29 -23.43 20.23
N LEU A 217 -0.62 -22.54 19.82
CA LEU A 217 -0.84 -21.25 20.50
C LEU A 217 -1.63 -21.38 21.82
N GLY A 218 -2.33 -22.50 22.03
CA GLY A 218 -3.22 -22.71 23.16
C GLY A 218 -4.48 -21.85 23.08
N VAL A 219 -5.04 -21.71 21.88
CA VAL A 219 -6.30 -21.01 21.58
C VAL A 219 -7.29 -21.98 20.96
N GLN A 220 -8.59 -21.75 21.14
CA GLN A 220 -9.63 -22.68 20.69
C GLN A 220 -10.05 -22.44 19.23
N GLN A 221 -10.00 -21.18 18.77
CA GLN A 221 -10.52 -20.78 17.47
C GLN A 221 -9.79 -19.56 16.89
N SER A 222 -9.87 -19.41 15.57
CA SER A 222 -9.43 -18.22 14.84
C SER A 222 -10.42 -17.05 15.03
N ILE A 223 -9.99 -15.84 14.71
CA ILE A 223 -10.82 -14.63 14.68
C ILE A 223 -11.54 -14.57 13.32
N ASP A 224 -12.70 -15.22 13.25
CA ASP A 224 -13.37 -15.52 11.98
C ASP A 224 -14.68 -14.77 11.75
N ASP A 225 -15.01 -13.79 12.61
CA ASP A 225 -16.16 -12.90 12.45
C ASP A 225 -15.86 -11.46 12.94
N GLU A 226 -16.77 -10.54 12.61
CA GLU A 226 -16.65 -9.11 12.92
C GLU A 226 -16.73 -8.81 14.42
N ASP A 227 -17.52 -9.56 15.18
CA ASP A 227 -17.70 -9.34 16.61
C ASP A 227 -16.43 -9.72 17.39
N LYS A 228 -15.80 -10.85 17.03
CA LYS A 228 -14.49 -11.28 17.52
C LYS A 228 -13.42 -10.27 17.16
N ALA A 229 -13.37 -9.83 15.90
CA ALA A 229 -12.37 -8.86 15.46
C ALA A 229 -12.51 -7.52 16.19
N ARG A 230 -13.74 -7.02 16.34
CA ARG A 230 -14.05 -5.84 17.16
C ARG A 230 -13.63 -6.06 18.62
N GLY A 231 -13.90 -7.23 19.19
CA GLY A 231 -13.53 -7.58 20.56
C GLY A 231 -12.01 -7.54 20.78
N ILE A 232 -11.24 -8.16 19.89
CA ILE A 232 -9.77 -8.17 19.96
C ILE A 232 -9.19 -6.77 19.73
N LEU A 233 -9.71 -6.00 18.77
CA LEU A 233 -9.31 -4.60 18.59
C LEU A 233 -9.62 -3.75 19.84
N GLY A 234 -10.74 -4.01 20.51
CA GLY A 234 -11.09 -3.39 21.79
C GLY A 234 -10.07 -3.69 22.89
N ASN A 235 -9.51 -4.89 22.92
CA ASN A 235 -8.44 -5.27 23.85
C ASN A 235 -7.19 -4.40 23.65
N PHE A 236 -6.81 -4.11 22.40
CA PHE A 236 -5.69 -3.20 22.10
C PHE A 236 -5.92 -1.82 22.73
N SER A 237 -7.14 -1.28 22.67
CA SER A 237 -7.44 0.02 23.29
C SER A 237 -7.29 0.01 24.82
N LYS A 238 -7.66 -1.10 25.49
CA LYS A 238 -7.52 -1.22 26.94
C LYS A 238 -6.06 -1.25 27.39
N ILE A 239 -5.19 -1.92 26.66
CA ILE A 239 -3.76 -1.89 26.94
C ILE A 239 -3.17 -0.53 26.58
N SER A 240 -3.62 0.08 25.48
CA SER A 240 -3.17 1.42 25.05
C SER A 240 -3.42 2.50 26.12
N ALA A 241 -4.45 2.33 26.96
CA ALA A 241 -4.70 3.18 28.12
C ALA A 241 -3.61 3.12 29.21
N LYS A 242 -2.75 2.09 29.19
CA LYS A 242 -1.63 1.89 30.13
C LYS A 242 -0.26 2.11 29.46
N THR A 243 -0.24 2.40 28.16
CA THR A 243 0.95 2.55 27.34
C THR A 243 0.87 3.84 26.52
N GLN A 244 1.42 3.83 25.31
CA GLN A 244 1.25 4.89 24.34
C GLN A 244 -0.07 4.72 23.57
N PRO A 245 -0.66 5.83 23.07
CA PRO A 245 -1.79 5.78 22.16
C PRO A 245 -1.48 5.04 20.84
N ILE A 246 -2.53 4.56 20.18
CA ILE A 246 -2.48 4.03 18.81
C ILE A 246 -3.21 5.01 17.89
N VAL A 247 -2.54 5.43 16.81
CA VAL A 247 -3.09 6.31 15.78
C VAL A 247 -3.55 5.45 14.60
N LEU A 248 -4.87 5.42 14.35
CA LEU A 248 -5.49 4.75 13.22
C LEU A 248 -5.66 5.74 12.06
N CYS A 249 -4.84 5.62 11.02
CA CYS A 249 -4.87 6.47 9.84
C CYS A 249 -5.64 5.77 8.71
N PHE A 250 -6.89 6.17 8.50
CA PHE A 250 -7.68 5.76 7.34
C PHE A 250 -7.35 6.70 6.18
N ASP A 251 -6.82 6.19 5.08
CA ASP A 251 -6.39 6.98 3.93
C ASP A 251 -7.02 6.48 2.63
N GLN A 252 -6.96 7.31 1.58
CA GLN A 252 -7.47 7.00 0.23
C GLN A 252 -8.94 6.50 0.20
N LEU A 253 -9.82 7.10 1.00
CA LEU A 253 -11.23 6.68 1.17
C LEU A 253 -12.12 6.75 -0.10
N ASP A 254 -11.53 7.04 -1.27
CA ASP A 254 -12.16 7.05 -2.58
C ASP A 254 -12.51 5.64 -3.13
N ASN A 255 -11.77 4.59 -2.73
CA ASN A 255 -12.01 3.19 -3.17
C ASN A 255 -12.53 2.27 -2.05
N ILE A 256 -13.27 2.81 -1.07
CA ILE A 256 -13.96 1.97 -0.09
C ILE A 256 -15.17 1.26 -0.71
N ALA A 257 -15.75 0.34 0.05
CA ALA A 257 -17.00 -0.34 -0.29
C ALA A 257 -18.08 0.63 -0.77
N ARG A 258 -18.86 0.18 -1.76
CA ARG A 258 -19.95 0.97 -2.36
C ARG A 258 -21.31 0.43 -1.98
N LEU A 259 -22.27 1.35 -1.82
CA LEU A 259 -23.68 1.05 -1.68
C LEU A 259 -24.28 0.61 -3.03
N PRO A 260 -25.49 0.00 -3.05
CA PRO A 260 -26.16 -0.42 -4.29
C PRO A 260 -26.38 0.71 -5.31
N ASP A 261 -26.45 1.96 -4.86
CA ASP A 261 -26.56 3.16 -5.72
C ASP A 261 -25.21 3.60 -6.33
N GLY A 262 -24.13 2.89 -6.02
CA GLY A 262 -22.77 3.18 -6.49
C GLY A 262 -22.01 4.21 -5.66
N SER A 263 -22.62 4.83 -4.65
CA SER A 263 -21.92 5.76 -3.76
C SER A 263 -21.02 5.05 -2.76
N ILE A 264 -20.02 5.75 -2.23
CA ILE A 264 -19.12 5.20 -1.22
C ILE A 264 -19.81 5.10 0.14
N ASP A 265 -19.57 4.00 0.86
CA ASP A 265 -20.19 3.74 2.17
C ASP A 265 -19.36 4.35 3.31
N LEU A 266 -19.31 5.68 3.38
CA LEU A 266 -18.67 6.37 4.51
C LEU A 266 -19.41 6.10 5.84
N GLN A 267 -20.71 5.82 5.80
CA GLN A 267 -21.50 5.55 7.00
C GLN A 267 -20.95 4.34 7.75
N ALA A 268 -20.51 3.28 7.06
CA ALA A 268 -19.88 2.13 7.71
C ALA A 268 -18.65 2.52 8.55
N LEU A 269 -17.78 3.39 8.03
CA LEU A 269 -16.61 3.89 8.77
C LEU A 269 -17.02 4.75 9.97
N PHE A 270 -18.05 5.58 9.82
CA PHE A 270 -18.54 6.42 10.91
C PHE A 270 -19.28 5.61 12.00
N ASN A 271 -19.92 4.50 11.64
CA ASN A 271 -20.46 3.52 12.60
C ASN A 271 -19.33 2.89 13.44
N VAL A 272 -18.20 2.54 12.80
CA VAL A 272 -16.99 2.07 13.52
C VAL A 272 -16.53 3.13 14.51
N ASN A 273 -16.38 4.38 14.06
CA ASN A 273 -15.97 5.49 14.91
C ASN A 273 -16.91 5.65 16.12
N SER A 274 -18.22 5.69 15.88
CA SER A 274 -19.22 5.77 16.94
C SER A 274 -19.19 4.59 17.90
N THR A 275 -18.94 3.38 17.41
CA THR A 275 -18.79 2.18 18.25
C THR A 275 -17.59 2.29 19.18
N ILE A 276 -16.44 2.78 18.70
CA ILE A 276 -15.23 3.00 19.51
C ILE A 276 -15.52 3.99 20.65
N HIS A 277 -16.18 5.11 20.33
CA HIS A 277 -16.55 6.13 21.31
C HIS A 277 -17.63 5.65 22.29
N ASN A 278 -18.69 4.99 21.81
CA ASN A 278 -19.77 4.43 22.63
C ASN A 278 -19.26 3.34 23.57
N GLY A 279 -18.35 2.48 23.10
CA GLY A 279 -17.68 1.46 23.89
C GLY A 279 -16.68 2.03 24.90
N GLN A 280 -16.46 3.35 24.92
CA GLN A 280 -15.48 4.03 25.75
C GLN A 280 -14.07 3.43 25.60
N TRP A 281 -13.70 3.10 24.37
CA TRP A 281 -12.37 2.63 24.04
C TRP A 281 -11.36 3.73 24.32
N LYS A 282 -10.15 3.34 24.69
CA LYS A 282 -9.15 4.25 25.26
C LYS A 282 -7.89 4.28 24.40
N GLY A 283 -7.22 5.43 24.41
CA GLY A 283 -5.91 5.58 23.79
C GLY A 283 -5.90 5.50 22.27
N PHE A 284 -7.02 5.72 21.57
CA PHE A 284 -7.04 5.79 20.11
C PHE A 284 -7.14 7.23 19.59
N LEU A 285 -6.31 7.55 18.60
CA LEU A 285 -6.50 8.70 17.73
C LEU A 285 -6.93 8.21 16.35
N ILE A 286 -8.15 8.53 15.94
CA ILE A 286 -8.67 8.14 14.62
C ILE A 286 -8.49 9.32 13.66
N ILE A 287 -7.69 9.14 12.62
CA ILE A 287 -7.48 10.11 11.55
C ILE A 287 -8.21 9.60 10.30
N ILE A 288 -9.26 10.31 9.91
CA ILE A 288 -10.01 10.06 8.68
C ILE A 288 -9.48 11.02 7.61
N SER A 289 -8.61 10.54 6.74
CA SER A 289 -8.02 11.28 5.62
C SER A 289 -8.93 11.19 4.40
N ILE A 290 -9.42 12.33 3.90
CA ILE A 290 -10.39 12.39 2.81
C ILE A 290 -10.16 13.61 1.90
N ARG A 291 -10.44 13.48 0.60
CA ARG A 291 -10.37 14.62 -0.34
C ARG A 291 -11.50 15.60 -0.03
N THR A 292 -11.22 16.91 -0.10
CA THR A 292 -12.21 17.98 0.16
C THR A 292 -13.51 17.77 -0.62
N GLU A 293 -13.39 17.44 -1.90
CA GLU A 293 -14.53 17.19 -2.79
C GLU A 293 -15.35 15.97 -2.36
N VAL A 294 -14.69 14.84 -2.05
CA VAL A 294 -15.36 13.61 -1.61
C VAL A 294 -16.10 13.85 -0.30
N TRP A 295 -15.47 14.57 0.63
CA TRP A 295 -16.11 14.98 1.88
C TRP A 295 -17.37 15.81 1.60
N ASN A 296 -17.25 16.89 0.82
CA ASN A 296 -18.35 17.80 0.52
C ASN A 296 -19.53 17.09 -0.18
N ASN A 297 -19.26 16.11 -1.03
CA ASN A 297 -20.29 15.37 -1.77
C ASN A 297 -21.01 14.31 -0.91
N ASN A 298 -20.39 13.81 0.17
CA ASN A 298 -20.89 12.65 0.90
C ASN A 298 -21.25 12.92 2.36
N TYR A 299 -20.74 13.98 3.00
CA TYR A 299 -20.93 14.19 4.45
C TYR A 299 -22.40 14.26 4.87
N LYS A 300 -23.29 14.79 4.01
CA LYS A 300 -24.74 14.88 4.29
C LYS A 300 -25.43 13.53 4.37
N ARG A 301 -24.81 12.46 3.84
CA ARG A 301 -25.33 11.09 3.91
C ARG A 301 -24.97 10.40 5.23
N ILE A 302 -24.04 10.99 5.98
CA ILE A 302 -23.60 10.45 7.27
C ILE A 302 -24.56 10.94 8.35
N GLN A 303 -24.95 10.03 9.25
CA GLN A 303 -25.83 10.37 10.36
C GLN A 303 -25.19 11.46 11.25
N PRO A 304 -25.94 12.52 11.62
CA PRO A 304 -25.39 13.63 12.42
C PRO A 304 -24.71 13.20 13.72
N ALA A 305 -25.31 12.25 14.43
CA ALA A 305 -24.76 11.73 15.68
C ALA A 305 -23.37 11.09 15.53
N ASP A 306 -23.09 10.48 14.37
CA ASP A 306 -21.79 9.89 14.09
C ASP A 306 -20.78 10.95 13.63
N LEU A 307 -21.24 11.95 12.88
CA LEU A 307 -20.42 13.10 12.48
C LEU A 307 -19.87 13.87 13.69
N ASP A 308 -20.70 14.05 14.73
CA ASP A 308 -20.33 14.77 15.95
C ASP A 308 -19.15 14.11 16.70
N ARG A 309 -18.98 12.80 16.54
CA ARG A 309 -17.87 12.03 17.13
C ARG A 309 -16.53 12.26 16.45
N ALA A 310 -16.52 12.90 15.29
CA ALA A 310 -15.32 13.39 14.64
C ALA A 310 -15.51 14.90 14.42
N SER A 311 -15.49 15.70 15.48
CA SER A 311 -15.70 17.16 15.38
C SER A 311 -14.42 17.93 15.01
N ILE A 312 -13.24 17.35 15.25
CA ILE A 312 -11.96 17.99 14.95
C ILE A 312 -11.74 17.98 13.43
N ARG A 313 -11.46 19.17 12.87
CA ARG A 313 -11.27 19.41 11.44
C ARG A 313 -9.87 19.95 11.22
N VAL A 314 -9.06 19.24 10.44
CA VAL A 314 -7.67 19.62 10.14
C VAL A 314 -7.52 19.78 8.63
N PRO A 315 -7.55 21.03 8.11
CA PRO A 315 -7.38 21.27 6.68
C PRO A 315 -5.90 21.31 6.29
N LEU A 316 -5.52 20.60 5.23
CA LEU A 316 -4.27 20.78 4.52
C LEU A 316 -4.44 21.82 3.43
N LYS A 317 -3.90 23.01 3.66
CA LYS A 317 -4.00 24.17 2.76
C LYS A 317 -2.98 24.08 1.64
N ARG A 318 -3.18 24.87 0.58
CA ARG A 318 -2.14 25.09 -0.45
C ARG A 318 -0.89 25.72 0.18
N ILE A 319 0.28 25.32 -0.31
CA ILE A 319 1.58 25.82 0.15
C ILE A 319 1.89 27.19 -0.47
N THR A 320 2.70 28.00 0.20
CA THR A 320 3.18 29.29 -0.33
C THR A 320 4.31 29.13 -1.34
N LEU A 321 4.72 30.20 -2.01
CA LEU A 321 5.86 30.14 -2.95
C LEU A 321 7.19 29.92 -2.24
N GLU A 322 7.35 30.40 -1.00
CA GLU A 322 8.55 30.16 -0.19
C GLU A 322 8.66 28.68 0.22
N GLU A 323 7.53 28.09 0.63
CA GLU A 323 7.44 26.65 0.89
C GLU A 323 7.67 25.82 -0.38
N ALA A 324 7.19 26.31 -1.53
CA ALA A 324 7.39 25.68 -2.82
C ALA A 324 8.87 25.70 -3.23
N GLU A 325 9.55 26.85 -3.11
CA GLU A 325 10.97 26.97 -3.37
C GLU A 325 11.78 26.01 -2.49
N ALA A 326 11.47 25.94 -1.19
CA ALA A 326 12.13 25.02 -0.27
C ALA A 326 11.92 23.55 -0.66
N LEU A 327 10.73 23.19 -1.18
CA LEU A 327 10.43 21.84 -1.66
C LEU A 327 11.23 21.48 -2.91
N LEU A 328 11.34 22.41 -3.88
CA LEU A 328 12.17 22.20 -5.07
C LEU A 328 13.65 22.10 -4.71
N ALA A 329 14.14 23.01 -3.86
CA ALA A 329 15.53 23.01 -3.41
C ALA A 329 15.91 21.70 -2.72
N THR A 330 15.01 21.16 -1.90
CA THR A 330 15.20 19.86 -1.24
C THR A 330 15.44 18.73 -2.25
N ARG A 331 14.68 18.71 -3.36
CA ARG A 331 14.82 17.69 -4.42
C ARG A 331 16.10 17.85 -5.23
N LEU A 332 16.56 19.09 -5.43
CA LEU A 332 17.76 19.42 -6.20
C LEU A 332 19.06 19.30 -5.40
N SER A 333 18.98 19.40 -4.06
CA SER A 333 20.15 19.38 -3.16
C SER A 333 21.11 18.21 -3.35
N PRO A 334 20.69 16.94 -3.62
CA PRO A 334 21.63 15.84 -3.80
C PRO A 334 22.53 16.03 -5.03
N LEU A 335 22.02 16.69 -6.06
CA LEU A 335 22.74 16.98 -7.29
C LEU A 335 23.70 18.15 -7.08
N TYR A 336 23.31 19.19 -6.34
CA TYR A 336 24.17 20.34 -6.05
C TYR A 336 25.35 20.00 -5.15
N ASN A 337 25.17 19.05 -4.24
CA ASN A 337 26.27 18.56 -3.39
C ASN A 337 27.39 17.89 -4.20
N GLN A 338 27.13 17.50 -5.45
CA GLN A 338 28.12 16.91 -6.37
C GLN A 338 28.75 17.96 -7.30
N ALA A 339 28.17 19.16 -7.43
CA ALA A 339 28.60 20.20 -8.37
C ALA A 339 29.74 21.05 -7.80
N ASN A 340 30.70 21.41 -8.65
CA ASN A 340 31.71 22.44 -8.34
C ASN A 340 31.97 23.34 -9.57
N PRO A 341 31.74 24.66 -9.48
CA PRO A 341 31.22 25.41 -8.33
C PRO A 341 29.77 25.06 -8.00
N LYS A 342 29.35 25.36 -6.77
CA LYS A 342 27.93 25.27 -6.37
C LYS A 342 27.12 26.33 -7.12
N PRO A 343 25.88 26.04 -7.53
CA PRO A 343 25.03 27.04 -8.17
C PRO A 343 24.64 28.15 -7.19
N ASP A 344 24.52 29.38 -7.70
CA ASP A 344 24.17 30.56 -6.90
C ASP A 344 22.73 30.50 -6.36
N SER A 345 21.84 29.78 -7.04
CA SER A 345 20.45 29.60 -6.65
C SER A 345 20.18 28.17 -6.14
N HIS A 346 19.41 28.08 -5.06
CA HIS A 346 18.96 26.81 -4.49
C HIS A 346 17.91 26.06 -5.34
N ILE A 347 17.40 26.67 -6.41
CA ILE A 347 16.44 26.02 -7.32
C ILE A 347 16.89 26.02 -8.78
N TYR A 348 18.16 26.34 -9.06
CA TYR A 348 18.75 26.24 -10.40
C TYR A 348 18.43 24.91 -11.12
N PRO A 349 18.00 24.92 -12.40
CA PRO A 349 17.93 26.05 -13.33
C PRO A 349 16.65 26.89 -13.22
N LEU A 350 15.75 26.57 -12.30
CA LEU A 350 14.51 27.31 -12.09
C LEU A 350 14.79 28.61 -11.32
N THR A 351 13.83 29.55 -11.34
CA THR A 351 13.91 30.84 -10.65
C THR A 351 12.62 31.14 -9.91
N VAL A 352 12.66 31.98 -8.87
CA VAL A 352 11.44 32.39 -8.15
C VAL A 352 10.44 33.08 -9.07
N GLN A 353 10.95 33.88 -10.03
CA GLN A 353 10.12 34.56 -11.03
C GLN A 353 9.27 33.59 -11.86
N VAL A 354 9.81 32.41 -12.22
CA VAL A 354 9.03 31.40 -12.97
C VAL A 354 7.89 30.84 -12.13
N LEU A 355 8.09 30.69 -10.82
CA LEU A 355 7.06 30.22 -9.88
C LEU A 355 5.96 31.27 -9.69
N GLU A 356 6.32 32.55 -9.58
CA GLU A 356 5.36 33.65 -9.47
C GLU A 356 4.46 33.75 -10.71
N LYS A 357 5.03 33.55 -11.91
CA LYS A 357 4.26 33.55 -13.16
C LYS A 357 3.39 32.32 -13.32
N ALA A 358 3.90 31.14 -12.97
CA ALA A 358 3.14 29.90 -13.04
C ALA A 358 1.99 29.84 -12.01
N PHE A 359 2.16 30.49 -10.85
CA PHE A 359 1.17 30.51 -9.78
C PHE A 359 0.83 31.95 -9.36
N PRO A 360 -0.01 32.68 -10.13
CA PRO A 360 -0.37 34.07 -9.83
C PRO A 360 -1.03 34.27 -8.46
N SER A 361 -1.69 33.23 -7.93
CA SER A 361 -2.29 33.25 -6.58
C SER A 361 -1.27 33.18 -5.43
N ARG A 362 0.03 33.07 -5.74
CA ARG A 362 1.14 32.81 -4.82
C ARG A 362 0.98 31.58 -3.93
N LYS A 363 0.12 30.65 -4.36
CA LYS A 363 -0.16 29.39 -3.67
C LYS A 363 -0.31 28.26 -4.68
N THR A 364 0.13 27.07 -4.29
CA THR A 364 0.04 25.88 -5.13
C THR A 364 -0.14 24.61 -4.30
N THR A 365 -0.39 23.49 -4.94
CA THR A 365 -0.29 22.19 -4.27
C THR A 365 1.12 21.64 -4.46
N PRO A 366 1.66 20.87 -3.48
CA PRO A 366 2.94 20.17 -3.66
C PRO A 366 3.01 19.39 -4.98
N ARG A 367 1.94 18.69 -5.38
CA ARG A 367 1.93 17.95 -6.64
C ARG A 367 2.03 18.86 -7.86
N SER A 368 1.20 19.91 -7.95
CA SER A 368 1.23 20.83 -9.09
C SER A 368 2.61 21.47 -9.26
N LEU A 369 3.26 21.81 -8.14
CA LEU A 369 4.63 22.32 -8.14
C LEU A 369 5.64 21.30 -8.67
N LEU A 370 5.58 20.05 -8.21
CA LEU A 370 6.54 19.01 -8.64
C LEU A 370 6.33 18.62 -10.10
N VAL A 371 5.09 18.65 -10.61
CA VAL A 371 4.80 18.49 -12.04
C VAL A 371 5.43 19.62 -12.86
N LEU A 372 5.27 20.88 -12.42
CA LEU A 372 5.93 22.02 -13.06
C LEU A 372 7.45 21.89 -13.00
N GLY A 373 8.00 21.51 -11.84
CA GLY A 373 9.43 21.26 -11.65
C GLY A 373 9.96 20.22 -12.63
N LYS A 374 9.27 19.09 -12.77
CA LYS A 374 9.59 18.02 -13.73
C LYS A 374 9.64 18.57 -15.16
N GLN A 375 8.63 19.34 -15.58
CA GLN A 375 8.57 19.93 -16.91
C GLN A 375 9.74 20.90 -17.16
N LEU A 376 9.88 21.93 -16.33
CA LEU A 376 10.90 22.97 -16.53
C LEU A 376 12.32 22.41 -16.48
N TYR A 377 12.56 21.45 -15.57
CA TYR A 377 13.85 20.77 -15.49
C TYR A 377 14.14 19.99 -16.78
N GLN A 378 13.15 19.28 -17.33
CA GLN A 378 13.30 18.55 -18.58
C GLN A 378 13.57 19.48 -19.77
N ASP A 379 12.83 20.59 -19.89
CA ASP A 379 13.04 21.59 -20.95
C ASP A 379 14.47 22.15 -20.92
N TYR A 380 14.98 22.46 -19.73
CA TYR A 380 16.35 22.93 -19.54
C TYR A 380 17.36 21.85 -19.89
N LYS A 381 17.13 20.61 -19.44
CA LYS A 381 17.99 19.46 -19.74
C LYS A 381 18.12 19.28 -21.25
N GLU A 382 17.02 19.29 -21.99
CA GLU A 382 17.01 19.15 -23.45
C GLU A 382 17.75 20.29 -24.17
N TRP A 383 17.60 21.53 -23.68
CA TRP A 383 18.36 22.66 -24.21
C TRP A 383 19.86 22.52 -23.95
N LEU A 384 20.26 22.04 -22.76
CA LEU A 384 21.65 21.72 -22.46
C LEU A 384 22.22 20.66 -23.40
N PHE A 385 21.46 19.60 -23.67
CA PHE A 385 21.89 18.51 -24.55
C PHE A 385 22.19 18.99 -25.98
N ARG A 386 21.46 19.99 -26.47
CA ARG A 386 21.74 20.69 -27.74
C ARG A 386 22.85 21.74 -27.63
N ASP A 387 23.70 21.65 -26.61
CA ASP A 387 24.75 22.62 -26.30
C ASP A 387 24.25 24.08 -26.31
N LYS A 388 23.07 24.28 -25.71
CA LYS A 388 22.38 25.58 -25.59
C LYS A 388 21.99 26.22 -26.94
N GLN A 389 21.97 25.45 -28.03
CA GLN A 389 21.44 25.91 -29.30
C GLN A 389 19.90 26.06 -29.30
N PRO A 390 19.33 26.94 -30.14
CA PRO A 390 17.89 27.14 -30.24
C PRO A 390 17.10 25.85 -30.55
N PRO A 391 15.82 25.74 -30.12
CA PRO A 391 15.08 26.76 -29.37
C PRO A 391 15.46 26.77 -27.89
N LYS A 392 15.65 27.98 -27.35
CA LYS A 392 15.83 28.23 -25.91
C LYS A 392 14.47 28.16 -25.21
N PRO A 393 14.35 27.54 -24.03
CA PRO A 393 13.12 27.57 -23.25
C PRO A 393 12.69 29.00 -22.91
N LYS A 394 11.50 29.42 -23.35
CA LYS A 394 11.02 30.81 -23.22
C LYS A 394 10.92 31.30 -21.78
N TRP A 395 10.65 30.40 -20.84
CA TRP A 395 10.55 30.74 -19.42
C TRP A 395 11.89 31.19 -18.81
N LEU A 396 13.02 30.89 -19.45
CA LEU A 396 14.33 31.44 -19.05
C LEU A 396 14.46 32.94 -19.35
N ASP A 397 13.68 33.46 -20.30
CA ASP A 397 13.57 34.90 -20.61
C ASP A 397 12.48 35.56 -19.76
N GLY A 398 12.03 34.85 -18.71
CA GLY A 398 10.97 35.29 -17.82
C GLY A 398 9.59 35.18 -18.43
N GLU A 399 9.36 34.54 -19.58
CA GLU A 399 7.99 34.34 -20.07
C GLU A 399 7.21 33.36 -19.16
N THR A 400 5.87 33.41 -19.24
CA THR A 400 5.03 32.42 -18.56
C THR A 400 5.35 31.03 -19.11
N PRO A 401 5.59 30.02 -18.26
CA PRO A 401 5.77 28.66 -18.71
C PRO A 401 4.63 28.22 -19.63
N PRO A 402 4.94 27.68 -20.82
CA PRO A 402 3.88 27.14 -21.66
C PRO A 402 3.20 25.98 -20.92
N PRO A 403 1.88 25.79 -21.09
CA PRO A 403 1.23 24.58 -20.62
C PRO A 403 1.96 23.36 -21.21
N PRO A 404 2.11 22.27 -20.45
CA PRO A 404 2.81 21.09 -20.96
C PRO A 404 2.11 20.60 -22.24
N PRO A 405 2.86 20.32 -23.31
CA PRO A 405 2.27 19.72 -24.50
C PRO A 405 1.67 18.35 -24.15
N PRO A 406 0.61 17.91 -24.86
CA PRO A 406 0.08 16.58 -24.64
C PRO A 406 1.21 15.55 -24.84
N PRO A 407 1.47 14.68 -23.85
CA PRO A 407 2.62 13.79 -23.91
C PRO A 407 2.46 12.78 -25.05
N PRO A 408 3.53 12.47 -25.81
CA PRO A 408 3.49 11.44 -26.84
C PRO A 408 3.03 10.10 -26.25
N GLU A 409 2.21 9.35 -26.99
CA GLU A 409 1.65 8.08 -26.51
C GLU A 409 2.75 7.09 -26.08
N GLU A 410 3.86 7.03 -26.82
CA GLU A 410 5.01 6.20 -26.48
C GLU A 410 5.62 6.56 -25.12
N LYS A 411 5.71 7.85 -24.79
CA LYS A 411 6.23 8.33 -23.50
C LYS A 411 5.28 8.00 -22.35
N ILE A 412 3.97 8.08 -22.58
CA ILE A 412 2.95 7.66 -21.61
C ILE A 412 3.09 6.16 -21.31
N GLN A 413 3.18 5.32 -22.35
CA GLN A 413 3.33 3.87 -22.19
C GLN A 413 4.65 3.52 -21.48
N ALA A 414 5.76 4.18 -21.83
CA ALA A 414 7.06 3.95 -21.20
C ALA A 414 7.04 4.32 -19.71
N GLU A 415 6.54 5.51 -19.34
CA GLU A 415 6.45 5.93 -17.94
C GLU A 415 5.49 5.04 -17.15
N PHE A 416 4.37 4.64 -17.75
CA PHE A 416 3.45 3.70 -17.13
C PHE A 416 4.08 2.31 -16.90
N LYS A 417 4.84 1.77 -17.85
CA LYS A 417 5.55 0.48 -17.67
C LYS A 417 6.60 0.54 -16.57
N LEU A 418 7.34 1.65 -16.44
CA LEU A 418 8.28 1.85 -15.33
C LEU A 418 7.55 1.92 -13.99
N LEU A 419 6.44 2.67 -13.93
CA LEU A 419 5.59 2.77 -12.75
C LEU A 419 5.01 1.41 -12.35
N TRP A 420 4.52 0.64 -13.33
CA TRP A 420 4.06 -0.72 -13.12
C TRP A 420 5.14 -1.62 -12.52
N GLN A 421 6.35 -1.60 -13.08
CA GLN A 421 7.47 -2.42 -12.59
C GLN A 421 7.87 -2.07 -11.16
N GLN A 422 7.81 -0.79 -10.79
CA GLN A 422 8.06 -0.34 -9.41
C GLN A 422 6.99 -0.86 -8.46
N GLU A 423 5.71 -0.70 -8.81
CA GLU A 423 4.61 -1.15 -7.95
C GLU A 423 4.56 -2.68 -7.84
N TYR A 424 4.82 -3.38 -8.94
CA TYR A 424 4.89 -4.85 -8.96
C TYR A 424 6.00 -5.35 -8.03
N LYS A 425 7.21 -4.79 -8.10
CA LYS A 425 8.32 -5.15 -7.21
C LYS A 425 7.98 -4.90 -5.74
N LYS A 426 7.41 -3.74 -5.43
CA LYS A 426 6.95 -3.41 -4.07
C LYS A 426 5.94 -4.44 -3.53
N VAL A 427 5.02 -4.88 -4.39
CA VAL A 427 4.04 -5.93 -4.04
C VAL A 427 4.70 -7.30 -3.87
N GLN A 428 5.72 -7.65 -4.65
CA GLN A 428 6.47 -8.90 -4.48
C GLN A 428 7.15 -8.97 -3.11
N ASP A 429 7.75 -7.86 -2.67
CA ASP A 429 8.39 -7.76 -1.36
C ASP A 429 7.37 -7.88 -0.21
N LYS A 430 6.15 -7.32 -0.41
CA LYS A 430 5.06 -7.33 0.58
C LYS A 430 4.35 -8.68 0.69
N ILE A 431 3.97 -9.27 -0.44
CA ILE A 431 3.12 -10.47 -0.50
C ILE A 431 3.98 -11.70 -0.78
N THR A 432 4.60 -12.25 0.25
CA THR A 432 5.44 -13.46 0.12
C THR A 432 4.64 -14.76 0.11
N LYS A 433 3.36 -14.72 0.50
CA LYS A 433 2.43 -15.86 0.51
C LYS A 433 1.02 -15.38 0.16
N ILE A 434 0.21 -16.23 -0.48
CA ILE A 434 -1.17 -15.89 -0.90
C ILE A 434 -2.07 -15.63 0.32
N THR A 435 -1.85 -16.34 1.42
CA THR A 435 -2.61 -16.19 2.68
C THR A 435 -2.44 -14.81 3.33
N LEU A 436 -1.46 -14.01 2.89
CA LEU A 436 -1.30 -12.61 3.32
C LEU A 436 -2.36 -11.67 2.72
N SER A 437 -3.19 -12.14 1.80
CA SER A 437 -4.35 -11.41 1.31
C SER A 437 -5.64 -12.09 1.76
N SER A 438 -6.59 -11.32 2.28
CA SER A 438 -7.88 -11.89 2.68
C SER A 438 -8.69 -12.29 1.44
N ALA A 439 -9.58 -13.28 1.57
CA ALA A 439 -10.45 -13.68 0.46
C ALA A 439 -11.30 -12.52 -0.10
N PRO A 440 -11.89 -11.61 0.71
CA PRO A 440 -12.55 -10.41 0.20
C PRO A 440 -11.63 -9.50 -0.63
N ASP A 441 -10.38 -9.31 -0.20
CA ASP A 441 -9.39 -8.52 -0.96
C ASP A 441 -9.08 -9.18 -2.30
N LEU A 442 -8.79 -10.50 -2.31
CA LEU A 442 -8.51 -11.26 -3.52
C LEU A 442 -9.66 -11.19 -4.53
N ILE A 443 -10.91 -11.26 -4.05
CA ILE A 443 -12.11 -11.11 -4.88
C ILE A 443 -12.26 -9.69 -5.43
N LYS A 444 -11.97 -8.66 -4.62
CA LYS A 444 -11.99 -7.26 -5.05
C LYS A 444 -10.93 -7.00 -6.12
N MET A 445 -9.69 -7.46 -5.91
CA MET A 445 -8.60 -7.31 -6.88
C MET A 445 -8.93 -8.01 -8.20
N LEU A 446 -9.49 -9.24 -8.13
CA LEU A 446 -9.93 -9.95 -9.34
C LEU A 446 -11.06 -9.19 -10.06
N ALA A 447 -12.06 -8.68 -9.33
CA ALA A 447 -13.16 -7.94 -9.91
C ALA A 447 -12.69 -6.67 -10.65
N GLU A 448 -11.72 -5.95 -10.10
CA GLU A 448 -11.13 -4.77 -10.74
C GLU A 448 -10.40 -5.13 -12.04
N VAL A 449 -9.67 -6.24 -12.07
CA VAL A 449 -9.02 -6.72 -13.30
C VAL A 449 -10.05 -7.17 -14.33
N LEU A 450 -11.09 -7.90 -13.93
CA LEU A 450 -12.18 -8.28 -14.84
C LEU A 450 -12.85 -7.04 -15.46
N ALA A 451 -13.05 -5.98 -14.68
CA ALA A 451 -13.60 -4.72 -15.18
C ALA A 451 -12.70 -4.06 -16.23
N ALA A 452 -11.37 -4.08 -16.01
CA ALA A 452 -10.40 -3.55 -16.96
C ALA A 452 -10.41 -4.27 -18.32
N PHE A 453 -10.79 -5.55 -18.34
CA PHE A 453 -10.97 -6.34 -19.56
C PHE A 453 -12.41 -6.31 -20.10
N GLU A 454 -13.22 -5.34 -19.67
CA GLU A 454 -14.62 -5.12 -20.09
C GLU A 454 -15.51 -6.37 -19.92
N VAL A 455 -15.21 -7.20 -18.93
CA VAL A 455 -16.03 -8.37 -18.59
C VAL A 455 -17.37 -7.87 -18.04
N LYS A 456 -18.47 -8.45 -18.53
CA LYS A 456 -19.82 -7.96 -18.24
C LYS A 456 -20.39 -8.57 -16.96
N GLU A 457 -21.35 -7.84 -16.38
CA GLU A 457 -22.15 -8.27 -15.22
C GLU A 457 -21.36 -8.77 -14.00
N ILE A 458 -20.25 -8.11 -13.68
CA ILE A 458 -19.47 -8.45 -12.48
C ILE A 458 -20.31 -8.14 -11.24
N LYS A 459 -20.72 -9.19 -10.51
CA LYS A 459 -21.49 -9.10 -9.26
C LYS A 459 -20.77 -9.85 -8.15
N THR A 460 -20.35 -9.14 -7.12
CA THR A 460 -19.80 -9.74 -5.89
C THR A 460 -20.89 -10.47 -5.10
N LYS A 461 -20.49 -11.36 -4.18
CA LYS A 461 -21.39 -12.09 -3.29
C LYS A 461 -22.31 -13.06 -4.02
N LEU A 462 -21.72 -13.95 -4.83
CA LEU A 462 -22.43 -15.08 -5.45
C LEU A 462 -22.91 -16.07 -4.37
N LEU A 463 -22.06 -16.36 -3.39
CA LEU A 463 -22.40 -17.15 -2.22
C LEU A 463 -23.23 -16.31 -1.23
N SER A 464 -23.92 -16.99 -0.32
CA SER A 464 -24.70 -16.38 0.75
C SER A 464 -24.10 -16.65 2.14
N GLY A 465 -24.52 -15.86 3.13
CA GLY A 465 -24.09 -16.00 4.52
C GLY A 465 -22.65 -15.54 4.76
N LYS A 466 -21.98 -16.16 5.74
CA LYS A 466 -20.64 -15.76 6.23
C LYS A 466 -19.56 -15.68 5.15
N TYR A 467 -19.64 -16.51 4.11
CA TYR A 467 -18.64 -16.61 3.05
C TYR A 467 -19.08 -15.92 1.75
N ALA A 468 -20.14 -15.09 1.80
CA ALA A 468 -20.63 -14.36 0.63
C ALA A 468 -19.50 -13.56 -0.04
N SER A 469 -18.71 -12.87 0.77
CA SER A 469 -17.58 -12.03 0.36
C SER A 469 -16.45 -12.78 -0.38
N TYR A 470 -16.42 -14.11 -0.31
CA TYR A 470 -15.37 -14.95 -0.93
C TYR A 470 -15.66 -15.26 -2.39
N SER A 471 -16.63 -14.56 -2.98
CA SER A 471 -17.15 -14.93 -4.28
C SER A 471 -17.61 -13.76 -5.12
N LEU A 472 -17.57 -13.96 -6.43
CA LEU A 472 -18.19 -13.10 -7.43
C LEU A 472 -18.76 -13.94 -8.56
N SER A 473 -19.52 -13.31 -9.43
CA SER A 473 -19.94 -13.87 -10.70
C SER A 473 -19.78 -12.84 -11.81
N TYR A 474 -19.65 -13.32 -13.04
CA TYR A 474 -19.54 -12.50 -14.23
C TYR A 474 -20.06 -13.26 -15.47
N GLN A 475 -20.24 -12.55 -16.57
CA GLN A 475 -20.53 -13.13 -17.88
C GLN A 475 -19.39 -12.81 -18.86
N GLN A 476 -18.93 -13.81 -19.59
CA GLN A 476 -17.92 -13.59 -20.64
C GLN A 476 -18.56 -12.88 -21.83
N PRO A 477 -17.89 -11.94 -22.50
CA PRO A 477 -18.45 -11.26 -23.67
C PRO A 477 -18.91 -12.21 -24.79
N SER A 478 -18.23 -13.36 -24.92
CA SER A 478 -18.48 -14.37 -25.95
C SER A 478 -19.48 -15.47 -25.55
N ARG A 479 -19.97 -15.51 -24.29
CA ARG A 479 -20.86 -16.58 -23.79
C ARG A 479 -21.92 -16.01 -22.85
N GLN A 480 -23.18 -16.41 -23.04
CA GLN A 480 -24.26 -16.01 -22.12
C GLN A 480 -24.21 -16.72 -20.76
N ASP A 481 -23.35 -17.75 -20.61
CA ASP A 481 -23.20 -18.48 -19.36
C ASP A 481 -22.65 -17.58 -18.25
N LYS A 482 -23.33 -17.61 -17.11
CA LYS A 482 -22.88 -16.97 -15.89
C LYS A 482 -21.81 -17.84 -15.23
N VAL A 483 -20.63 -17.26 -15.08
CA VAL A 483 -19.47 -17.87 -14.43
C VAL A 483 -19.43 -17.42 -12.98
N GLY A 484 -19.36 -18.37 -12.05
CA GLY A 484 -19.08 -18.13 -10.65
C GLY A 484 -17.60 -18.31 -10.33
N VAL A 485 -17.08 -17.48 -9.43
CA VAL A 485 -15.75 -17.61 -8.86
C VAL A 485 -15.85 -17.59 -7.34
N VAL A 486 -15.18 -18.53 -6.69
CA VAL A 486 -15.00 -18.58 -5.23
C VAL A 486 -13.50 -18.65 -4.95
N TRP A 487 -12.98 -17.76 -4.13
CA TRP A 487 -11.57 -17.74 -3.75
C TRP A 487 -11.43 -17.88 -2.24
N THR A 488 -10.72 -18.91 -1.78
CA THR A 488 -10.45 -19.12 -0.35
C THR A 488 -9.10 -19.79 -0.08
N GLU A 489 -8.31 -19.22 0.83
CA GLU A 489 -7.06 -19.82 1.34
C GLU A 489 -7.16 -20.18 2.83
N GLU A 490 -8.37 -20.32 3.36
CA GLU A 490 -8.61 -20.67 4.76
C GLU A 490 -7.96 -22.02 5.09
N ALA A 491 -7.04 -22.06 6.05
CA ALA A 491 -6.30 -23.29 6.39
C ALA A 491 -7.14 -24.28 7.21
N ASN A 492 -8.12 -23.78 7.95
CA ASN A 492 -9.01 -24.61 8.76
C ASN A 492 -9.99 -25.41 7.89
N MET A 493 -10.00 -26.74 8.05
CA MET A 493 -10.83 -27.63 7.25
C MET A 493 -12.33 -27.52 7.56
N ASN A 494 -12.72 -27.04 8.73
CA ASN A 494 -14.13 -26.74 9.02
C ASN A 494 -14.60 -25.51 8.23
N SER A 495 -13.77 -24.46 8.16
CA SER A 495 -14.04 -23.31 7.30
C SER A 495 -14.13 -23.72 5.83
N PHE A 496 -13.18 -24.55 5.36
CA PHE A 496 -13.23 -25.09 4.00
C PHE A 496 -14.50 -25.89 3.72
N PHE A 497 -14.93 -26.77 4.64
CA PHE A 497 -16.19 -27.48 4.54
C PHE A 497 -17.39 -26.54 4.36
N HIS A 498 -17.47 -25.48 5.15
CA HIS A 498 -18.58 -24.52 5.04
C HIS A 498 -18.55 -23.74 3.73
N VAL A 499 -17.36 -23.38 3.21
CA VAL A 499 -17.24 -22.77 1.87
C VAL A 499 -17.71 -23.75 0.79
N MET A 500 -17.33 -25.03 0.86
CA MET A 500 -17.78 -26.05 -0.10
C MET A 500 -19.29 -26.28 -0.04
N ASN A 501 -19.88 -26.28 1.15
CA ASN A 501 -21.33 -26.35 1.31
C ASN A 501 -22.04 -25.12 0.70
N ALA A 502 -21.49 -23.92 0.87
CA ALA A 502 -22.02 -22.72 0.22
C ALA A 502 -21.93 -22.83 -1.32
N CYS A 503 -20.82 -23.36 -1.86
CA CYS A 503 -20.67 -23.62 -3.30
C CYS A 503 -21.74 -24.61 -3.80
N HIS A 504 -21.95 -25.71 -3.07
CA HIS A 504 -22.95 -26.70 -3.41
C HIS A 504 -24.36 -26.09 -3.48
N LYS A 505 -24.74 -25.26 -2.49
CA LYS A 505 -26.02 -24.54 -2.49
C LYS A 505 -26.16 -23.59 -3.66
N ALA A 506 -25.11 -22.85 -4.00
CA ALA A 506 -25.13 -21.91 -5.14
C ALA A 506 -25.35 -22.64 -6.48
N ILE A 507 -24.78 -23.84 -6.64
CA ILE A 507 -24.99 -24.69 -7.82
C ILE A 507 -26.43 -25.24 -7.84
N GLN A 508 -26.93 -25.76 -6.72
CA GLN A 508 -28.31 -26.27 -6.62
C GLN A 508 -29.36 -25.19 -6.92
N GLN A 509 -29.06 -23.94 -6.58
CA GLN A 509 -29.92 -22.79 -6.87
C GLN A 509 -29.73 -22.23 -8.30
N ASN A 510 -28.92 -22.89 -9.14
CA ASN A 510 -28.59 -22.46 -10.50
C ASN A 510 -28.06 -21.02 -10.59
N LEU A 511 -27.28 -20.57 -9.59
CA LEU A 511 -26.76 -19.21 -9.56
C LEU A 511 -25.63 -18.96 -10.58
N CYS A 512 -25.06 -20.04 -11.14
CA CYS A 512 -24.05 -20.02 -12.21
C CYS A 512 -24.06 -21.37 -12.96
N GLN A 513 -23.61 -21.38 -14.21
CA GLN A 513 -23.47 -22.60 -15.03
C GLN A 513 -22.09 -23.26 -14.84
N ASN A 514 -21.06 -22.45 -14.62
CA ASN A 514 -19.70 -22.90 -14.36
C ASN A 514 -19.19 -22.24 -13.08
N LEU A 515 -18.47 -23.00 -12.25
CA LEU A 515 -17.93 -22.52 -10.98
C LEU A 515 -16.43 -22.78 -10.97
N TYR A 516 -15.66 -21.73 -10.70
CA TYR A 516 -14.23 -21.81 -10.44
C TYR A 516 -13.97 -21.70 -8.94
N LEU A 517 -13.35 -22.71 -8.37
CA LEU A 517 -12.68 -22.60 -7.07
C LEU A 517 -11.23 -22.17 -7.32
N ILE A 518 -10.82 -21.04 -6.75
CA ILE A 518 -9.42 -20.60 -6.73
C ILE A 518 -8.88 -20.88 -5.32
N ARG A 519 -7.93 -21.80 -5.21
CA ARG A 519 -7.31 -22.19 -3.94
C ARG A 519 -5.95 -22.84 -4.16
N ALA A 520 -4.93 -22.38 -3.44
CA ALA A 520 -3.62 -23.03 -3.40
C ALA A 520 -3.51 -24.03 -2.24
N GLY A 521 -4.17 -23.73 -1.11
CA GLY A 521 -4.16 -24.57 0.08
C GLY A 521 -4.71 -25.99 -0.12
N GLU A 522 -4.39 -26.88 0.83
CA GLU A 522 -4.88 -28.27 0.79
C GLU A 522 -6.41 -28.35 0.83
N ILE A 523 -6.96 -29.39 0.20
CA ILE A 523 -8.40 -29.69 0.14
C ILE A 523 -8.83 -30.73 1.17
N GLY A 524 -7.95 -31.06 2.13
CA GLY A 524 -8.19 -32.06 3.16
C GLY A 524 -8.13 -33.51 2.68
N LYS A 525 -8.38 -34.44 3.60
CA LYS A 525 -8.37 -35.90 3.35
C LYS A 525 -9.69 -36.35 2.69
N PRO A 526 -9.69 -37.42 1.88
CA PRO A 526 -10.89 -37.89 1.16
C PRO A 526 -12.10 -38.23 2.04
N ASN A 527 -11.87 -38.59 3.30
CA ASN A 527 -12.93 -38.93 4.27
C ASN A 527 -13.53 -37.71 4.98
N GLN A 528 -12.97 -36.51 4.81
CA GLN A 528 -13.51 -35.29 5.40
C GLN A 528 -14.66 -34.75 4.55
N ALA A 529 -15.73 -34.28 5.20
CA ALA A 529 -16.95 -33.81 4.53
C ALA A 529 -16.68 -32.70 3.49
N GLY A 530 -15.75 -31.78 3.79
CA GLY A 530 -15.36 -30.74 2.83
C GLY A 530 -14.76 -31.30 1.54
N ASN A 531 -13.90 -32.32 1.64
CA ASN A 531 -13.31 -32.98 0.47
C ASN A 531 -14.36 -33.77 -0.32
N GLN A 532 -15.31 -34.40 0.36
CA GLN A 532 -16.39 -35.14 -0.30
C GLN A 532 -17.25 -34.21 -1.15
N ILE A 533 -17.67 -33.06 -0.62
CA ILE A 533 -18.42 -32.05 -1.38
C ILE A 533 -17.55 -31.48 -2.51
N TYR A 534 -16.28 -31.19 -2.24
CA TYR A 534 -15.33 -30.75 -3.27
C TYR A 534 -15.26 -31.74 -4.44
N ARG A 535 -15.13 -33.03 -4.17
CA ARG A 535 -15.10 -34.08 -5.21
C ARG A 535 -16.40 -34.11 -6.02
N GLN A 536 -17.55 -34.00 -5.37
CA GLN A 536 -18.84 -33.95 -6.04
C GLN A 536 -18.96 -32.75 -7.00
N ILE A 537 -18.43 -31.59 -6.60
CA ILE A 537 -18.54 -30.37 -7.41
C ILE A 537 -17.50 -30.32 -8.52
N PHE A 538 -16.23 -30.69 -8.26
CA PHE A 538 -15.10 -30.33 -9.13
C PHE A 538 -14.40 -31.50 -9.82
N ILE A 539 -14.80 -32.74 -9.55
CA ILE A 539 -14.21 -33.93 -10.19
C ILE A 539 -15.20 -34.50 -11.19
N HIS A 540 -14.77 -34.67 -12.44
CA HIS A 540 -15.60 -35.14 -13.57
C HIS A 540 -16.84 -34.27 -13.86
N THR A 541 -16.80 -32.97 -13.57
CA THR A 541 -17.85 -31.99 -13.88
C THR A 541 -17.33 -30.87 -14.80
N SER A 542 -18.20 -29.91 -15.16
CA SER A 542 -17.81 -28.68 -15.86
C SER A 542 -17.14 -27.63 -14.96
N HIS A 543 -17.29 -27.74 -13.63
CA HIS A 543 -16.68 -26.85 -12.65
C HIS A 543 -15.19 -27.15 -12.51
N ARG A 544 -14.39 -26.15 -12.14
CA ARG A 544 -12.92 -26.25 -12.17
C ARG A 544 -12.29 -25.75 -10.89
N HIS A 545 -11.21 -26.41 -10.48
CA HIS A 545 -10.32 -25.94 -9.42
C HIS A 545 -9.04 -25.39 -10.06
N ILE A 546 -8.72 -24.13 -9.78
CA ILE A 546 -7.49 -23.46 -10.18
C ILE A 546 -6.61 -23.28 -8.95
N LYS A 547 -5.36 -23.73 -9.04
CA LYS A 547 -4.31 -23.41 -8.06
C LYS A 547 -3.60 -22.14 -8.51
N PRO A 548 -3.82 -20.99 -7.85
CA PRO A 548 -3.19 -19.75 -8.25
C PRO A 548 -1.68 -19.80 -8.00
N ALA A 549 -0.90 -19.23 -8.91
CA ALA A 549 0.51 -18.93 -8.65
C ALA A 549 0.62 -17.65 -7.83
N LEU A 550 1.62 -17.56 -6.95
CA LEU A 550 1.87 -16.35 -6.16
C LEU A 550 2.07 -15.11 -7.05
N THR A 551 2.74 -15.28 -8.20
CA THR A 551 2.93 -14.22 -9.20
C THR A 551 1.61 -13.68 -9.75
N SER A 552 0.57 -14.51 -9.88
CA SER A 552 -0.76 -14.03 -10.29
C SER A 552 -1.36 -13.10 -9.23
N VAL A 553 -1.15 -13.38 -7.95
CA VAL A 553 -1.60 -12.50 -6.86
C VAL A 553 -0.81 -11.19 -6.87
N HIS A 554 0.49 -11.23 -7.17
CA HIS A 554 1.30 -10.01 -7.36
C HIS A 554 0.76 -9.12 -8.47
N TYR A 555 0.36 -9.70 -9.61
CA TYR A 555 -0.29 -8.95 -10.70
C TYR A 555 -1.58 -8.27 -10.24
N LEU A 556 -2.46 -9.01 -9.57
CA LEU A 556 -3.75 -8.48 -9.10
C LEU A 556 -3.55 -7.36 -8.06
N ALA A 557 -2.66 -7.57 -7.08
CA ALA A 557 -2.41 -6.61 -6.00
C ALA A 557 -1.69 -5.34 -6.50
N ALA A 558 -0.76 -5.46 -7.45
CA ALA A 558 -0.10 -4.30 -8.06
C ALA A 558 -1.12 -3.43 -8.81
N TYR A 559 -2.01 -4.05 -9.59
CA TYR A 559 -3.08 -3.32 -10.26
C TYR A 559 -4.06 -2.67 -9.28
N HIS A 560 -4.45 -3.39 -8.22
CA HIS A 560 -5.30 -2.84 -7.16
C HIS A 560 -4.70 -1.58 -6.51
N SER A 561 -3.39 -1.57 -6.25
CA SER A 561 -2.69 -0.39 -5.75
C SER A 561 -2.77 0.81 -6.72
N LEU A 562 -2.65 0.54 -8.03
CA LEU A 562 -2.82 1.58 -9.05
C LEU A 562 -4.27 2.05 -9.18
N VAL A 563 -5.25 1.16 -9.03
CA VAL A 563 -6.69 1.50 -8.99
C VAL A 563 -6.99 2.40 -7.79
N ASN A 564 -6.48 2.08 -6.60
CA ASN A 564 -6.58 2.93 -5.41
C ASN A 564 -6.02 4.32 -5.68
N SER A 565 -4.82 4.39 -6.28
CA SER A 565 -4.17 5.65 -6.64
C SER A 565 -4.95 6.43 -7.70
N ALA A 566 -5.52 5.79 -8.71
CA ALA A 566 -6.31 6.43 -9.76
C ALA A 566 -7.61 7.02 -9.20
N LEU A 567 -8.34 6.26 -8.36
CA LEU A 567 -9.58 6.70 -7.73
C LEU A 567 -9.34 7.83 -6.72
N ALA A 568 -8.20 7.81 -6.01
CA ALA A 568 -7.80 8.89 -5.13
C ALA A 568 -7.33 10.17 -5.87
N ASN A 569 -7.25 10.15 -7.21
CA ASN A 569 -6.63 11.17 -8.06
C ASN A 569 -5.15 11.41 -7.71
N GLU A 570 -4.41 10.34 -7.44
CA GLU A 570 -2.99 10.36 -7.05
C GLU A 570 -2.06 9.69 -8.05
N LEU A 571 -2.60 8.86 -8.95
CA LEU A 571 -1.85 8.26 -10.05
C LEU A 571 -1.50 9.34 -11.10
N VAL A 572 -0.20 9.56 -11.32
CA VAL A 572 0.30 10.51 -12.32
C VAL A 572 1.24 9.80 -13.29
N VAL A 573 1.03 10.02 -14.58
CA VAL A 573 1.86 9.49 -15.67
C VAL A 573 2.18 10.65 -16.61
N VAL A 574 3.46 10.94 -16.81
CA VAL A 574 3.99 12.06 -17.62
C VAL A 574 3.36 13.41 -17.23
N GLY A 575 3.26 13.65 -15.92
CA GLY A 575 2.69 14.90 -15.37
C GLY A 575 1.16 15.01 -15.46
N LYS A 576 0.48 14.05 -16.08
CA LYS A 576 -0.99 13.98 -16.16
C LYS A 576 -1.55 13.05 -15.09
N THR A 577 -2.55 13.52 -14.34
CA THR A 577 -3.33 12.65 -13.44
C THR A 577 -4.16 11.66 -14.27
N ILE A 578 -4.02 10.37 -13.98
CA ILE A 578 -4.69 9.28 -14.69
C ILE A 578 -5.91 8.84 -13.87
N ASN A 579 -7.09 8.88 -14.49
CA ASN A 579 -8.31 8.35 -13.89
C ASN A 579 -8.45 6.83 -14.15
N LEU A 580 -9.47 6.20 -13.53
CA LEU A 580 -9.67 4.75 -13.64
C LEU A 580 -9.82 4.26 -15.10
N LYS A 581 -10.63 4.94 -15.93
CA LYS A 581 -10.84 4.54 -17.33
C LYS A 581 -9.55 4.64 -18.15
N GLU A 582 -8.75 5.67 -17.90
CA GLU A 582 -7.46 5.85 -18.55
C GLU A 582 -6.46 4.77 -18.10
N LEU A 583 -6.47 4.40 -16.81
CA LEU A 583 -5.66 3.30 -16.29
C LEU A 583 -6.05 1.95 -16.92
N GLU A 584 -7.33 1.64 -17.02
CA GLU A 584 -7.84 0.43 -17.67
C GLU A 584 -7.34 0.34 -19.12
N ALA A 585 -7.47 1.44 -19.87
CA ALA A 585 -6.96 1.53 -21.25
C ALA A 585 -5.44 1.34 -21.33
N LEU A 586 -4.67 1.92 -20.40
CA LEU A 586 -3.20 1.80 -20.38
C LEU A 586 -2.74 0.37 -20.10
N VAL A 587 -3.40 -0.32 -19.17
CA VAL A 587 -3.11 -1.72 -18.83
C VAL A 587 -3.30 -2.63 -20.04
N CYS A 588 -4.39 -2.46 -20.78
CA CYS A 588 -4.65 -3.22 -21.99
C CYS A 588 -3.63 -2.89 -23.08
N LYS A 589 -3.39 -1.61 -23.36
CA LYS A 589 -2.41 -1.17 -24.38
C LYS A 589 -0.99 -1.66 -24.10
N CYS A 590 -0.59 -1.69 -22.83
CA CYS A 590 0.75 -2.12 -22.43
C CYS A 590 0.90 -3.63 -22.23
N ASN A 591 -0.16 -4.42 -22.45
CA ASN A 591 -0.17 -5.87 -22.25
C ASN A 591 0.31 -6.33 -20.86
N ILE A 592 -0.01 -5.54 -19.82
CA ILE A 592 0.51 -5.75 -18.47
C ILE A 592 0.24 -7.17 -17.95
N PHE A 593 -0.96 -7.69 -18.20
CA PHE A 593 -1.42 -8.97 -17.67
C PHE A 593 -1.11 -10.17 -18.56
N GLN A 594 -0.40 -10.01 -19.67
CA GLN A 594 -0.17 -11.08 -20.67
C GLN A 594 0.38 -12.38 -20.06
N ASN A 595 1.20 -12.27 -19.01
CA ASN A 595 1.84 -13.40 -18.32
C ASN A 595 1.12 -13.81 -17.01
N CYS A 596 -0.09 -13.28 -16.74
CA CYS A 596 -0.86 -13.63 -15.55
C CYS A 596 -1.57 -14.98 -15.76
N ARG A 597 -0.97 -16.05 -15.23
CA ARG A 597 -1.47 -17.42 -15.34
C ARG A 597 -2.91 -17.59 -14.87
N LEU A 598 -3.32 -16.93 -13.77
CA LEU A 598 -4.69 -17.01 -13.29
C LEU A 598 -5.72 -16.51 -14.32
N LEU A 599 -5.42 -15.41 -15.02
CA LEU A 599 -6.32 -14.87 -16.04
C LEU A 599 -6.34 -15.75 -17.30
N GLN A 600 -5.24 -16.41 -17.63
CA GLN A 600 -5.18 -17.43 -18.67
C GLN A 600 -6.04 -18.65 -18.31
N ASP A 601 -5.94 -19.14 -17.07
CA ASP A 601 -6.72 -20.29 -16.58
C ASP A 601 -8.23 -19.98 -16.50
N LEU A 602 -8.58 -18.72 -16.19
CA LEU A 602 -9.96 -18.20 -16.25
C LEU A 602 -10.44 -17.88 -17.68
N LYS A 603 -9.55 -18.00 -18.68
CA LYS A 603 -9.81 -17.71 -20.10
C LYS A 603 -10.25 -16.26 -20.35
N ILE A 604 -9.74 -15.33 -19.55
CA ILE A 604 -9.93 -13.88 -19.75
C ILE A 604 -8.95 -13.37 -20.80
N ILE A 605 -7.73 -13.92 -20.81
CA ILE A 605 -6.68 -13.62 -21.79
C ILE A 605 -6.22 -14.89 -22.49
N SER A 606 -5.65 -14.75 -23.70
CA SER A 606 -5.15 -15.88 -24.48
C SER A 606 -3.88 -16.47 -23.87
N THR A 607 -3.75 -17.79 -23.88
CA THR A 607 -2.49 -18.47 -23.55
C THR A 607 -1.48 -18.28 -24.67
N GLN A 608 -0.32 -17.72 -24.34
CA GLN A 608 0.82 -17.62 -25.27
C GLN A 608 1.99 -18.48 -24.77
N PRO A 609 2.82 -19.03 -25.68
CA PRO A 609 4.04 -19.73 -25.29
C PRO A 609 4.95 -18.78 -24.51
N ASN A 610 5.44 -19.24 -23.37
CA ASN A 610 6.38 -18.48 -22.54
C ASN A 610 7.62 -18.16 -23.37
N PRO A 611 8.12 -16.92 -23.39
CA PRO A 611 9.38 -16.62 -24.04
C PRO A 611 10.52 -17.41 -23.37
N ASP A 612 11.50 -17.86 -24.17
CA ASP A 612 12.60 -18.73 -23.74
C ASP A 612 13.54 -18.09 -22.68
N ASN A 613 13.40 -16.78 -22.38
CA ASN A 613 14.11 -16.10 -21.29
C ASN A 613 13.39 -14.79 -20.85
N PRO A 614 12.36 -14.85 -19.98
CA PRO A 614 11.53 -13.69 -19.60
C PRO A 614 12.28 -12.62 -18.79
N ASP A 615 13.36 -13.00 -18.11
CA ASP A 615 14.07 -12.10 -17.18
C ASP A 615 14.89 -11.05 -17.93
N LEU A 616 15.63 -11.44 -18.99
CA LEU A 616 16.44 -10.49 -19.77
C LEU A 616 15.60 -9.54 -20.64
N GLN A 617 14.44 -9.98 -21.13
CA GLN A 617 13.55 -9.11 -21.89
C GLN A 617 12.96 -8.00 -21.01
N SER A 618 12.60 -8.32 -19.77
CA SER A 618 12.09 -7.34 -18.81
C SER A 618 13.12 -6.26 -18.47
N VAL A 619 14.41 -6.64 -18.38
CA VAL A 619 15.53 -5.70 -18.20
C VAL A 619 15.71 -4.81 -19.44
N LYS A 620 15.66 -5.40 -20.64
CA LYS A 620 15.77 -4.65 -21.90
C LYS A 620 14.66 -3.63 -22.07
N ASP A 621 13.42 -4.01 -21.78
CA ASP A 621 12.27 -3.12 -21.83
C ASP A 621 12.38 -2.00 -20.79
N TYR A 622 12.88 -2.31 -19.57
CA TYR A 622 13.16 -1.29 -18.55
C TYR A 622 14.18 -0.26 -19.04
N LEU A 623 15.31 -0.71 -19.60
CA LEU A 623 16.35 0.17 -20.13
C LEU A 623 15.80 1.12 -21.21
N LEU A 624 15.05 0.56 -22.16
CA LEU A 624 14.45 1.35 -23.23
C LEU A 624 13.44 2.37 -22.69
N ASN A 625 12.52 1.94 -21.81
CA ASN A 625 11.52 2.84 -21.24
C ASN A 625 12.17 3.96 -20.40
N LEU A 626 13.28 3.68 -19.71
CA LEU A 626 14.02 4.71 -18.97
C LEU A 626 14.62 5.75 -19.91
N VAL A 627 15.20 5.33 -21.03
CA VAL A 627 15.72 6.29 -22.04
C VAL A 627 14.57 7.05 -22.71
N ILE A 628 13.43 6.41 -23.01
CA ILE A 628 12.24 7.08 -23.58
C ILE A 628 11.73 8.20 -22.66
N THR A 629 11.64 7.92 -21.36
CA THR A 629 11.09 8.88 -20.40
C THR A 629 12.03 10.05 -20.14
N GLN A 630 13.34 9.78 -20.04
CA GLN A 630 14.36 10.80 -19.79
C GLN A 630 14.79 11.58 -21.04
N GLY A 631 14.54 11.03 -22.24
CA GLY A 631 15.10 11.48 -23.52
C GLY A 631 16.57 11.08 -23.69
N PHE A 632 17.39 11.37 -22.68
CA PHE A 632 18.79 10.97 -22.60
C PHE A 632 19.29 10.92 -21.15
N MET A 633 20.33 10.13 -20.90
CA MET A 633 20.95 9.98 -19.58
C MET A 633 22.37 9.41 -19.65
N GLY A 634 23.15 9.58 -18.58
CA GLY A 634 24.49 8.99 -18.51
C GLY A 634 24.44 7.46 -18.53
N ARG A 635 25.29 6.82 -19.33
CA ARG A 635 25.41 5.35 -19.41
C ARG A 635 25.63 4.70 -18.03
N PRO A 636 26.50 5.22 -17.13
CA PRO A 636 26.67 4.64 -15.80
C PRO A 636 25.40 4.69 -14.96
N ARG A 637 24.62 5.78 -15.07
CA ARG A 637 23.34 5.93 -14.37
C ARG A 637 22.30 4.95 -14.88
N LEU A 638 22.25 4.71 -16.20
CA LEU A 638 21.34 3.73 -16.79
C LEU A 638 21.64 2.31 -16.25
N ILE A 639 22.91 1.94 -16.21
CA ILE A 639 23.37 0.66 -15.66
C ILE A 639 23.03 0.55 -14.17
N GLN A 640 23.37 1.58 -13.38
CA GLN A 640 23.10 1.59 -11.93
C GLN A 640 21.61 1.43 -11.61
N ASN A 641 20.74 2.11 -12.36
CA ASN A 641 19.29 2.01 -12.16
C ASN A 641 18.79 0.60 -12.50
N ALA A 642 19.23 0.01 -13.61
CA ALA A 642 18.89 -1.36 -13.97
C ALA A 642 19.37 -2.38 -12.92
N GLN A 643 20.59 -2.25 -12.40
CA GLN A 643 21.11 -3.12 -11.32
C GLN A 643 20.29 -2.99 -10.02
N SER A 644 19.87 -1.76 -9.67
CA SER A 644 19.04 -1.55 -8.49
C SER A 644 17.64 -2.16 -8.62
N GLN A 645 17.12 -2.19 -9.86
CA GLN A 645 15.82 -2.77 -10.16
C GLN A 645 15.89 -4.30 -10.27
N PHE A 646 16.94 -4.83 -10.89
CA PHE A 646 17.14 -6.25 -11.18
C PHE A 646 18.43 -6.73 -10.51
N SER A 647 18.34 -7.12 -9.24
CA SER A 647 19.49 -7.58 -8.43
C SER A 647 20.19 -8.81 -9.01
N ASP A 648 19.45 -9.63 -9.74
CA ASP A 648 19.93 -10.91 -10.27
C ASP A 648 20.64 -10.76 -11.63
N CYS A 649 20.59 -9.56 -12.23
CA CYS A 649 21.21 -9.26 -13.51
C CYS A 649 22.59 -8.62 -13.30
N ASN A 650 23.64 -9.25 -13.81
CA ASN A 650 25.00 -8.72 -13.71
C ASN A 650 25.22 -7.53 -14.66
N GLN A 651 26.29 -6.77 -14.42
CA GLN A 651 26.62 -5.60 -15.24
C GLN A 651 26.86 -5.95 -16.72
N SER A 652 27.55 -7.06 -17.00
CA SER A 652 27.88 -7.48 -18.37
C SER A 652 26.63 -7.78 -19.20
N ASP A 653 25.59 -8.34 -18.59
CA ASP A 653 24.32 -8.62 -19.24
C ASP A 653 23.59 -7.32 -19.58
N ILE A 654 23.55 -6.37 -18.65
CA ILE A 654 22.97 -5.03 -18.89
C ILE A 654 23.71 -4.32 -20.02
N GLU A 655 25.04 -4.35 -20.03
CA GLU A 655 25.83 -3.76 -21.11
C GLU A 655 25.58 -4.43 -22.46
N ARG A 656 25.44 -5.76 -22.48
CA ARG A 656 25.06 -6.51 -23.69
C ARG A 656 23.68 -6.08 -24.20
N LEU A 657 22.71 -5.88 -23.31
CA LEU A 657 21.36 -5.42 -23.68
C LEU A 657 21.37 -3.98 -24.21
N ILE A 658 22.17 -3.08 -23.63
CA ILE A 658 22.38 -1.72 -24.17
C ILE A 658 22.93 -1.80 -25.59
N ASN A 659 23.96 -2.62 -25.83
CA ASN A 659 24.54 -2.79 -27.16
C ASN A 659 23.53 -3.38 -28.16
N GLN A 660 22.68 -4.32 -27.74
CA GLN A 660 21.58 -4.84 -28.57
C GLN A 660 20.58 -3.74 -28.93
N LEU A 661 20.19 -2.88 -27.99
CA LEU A 661 19.29 -1.75 -28.27
C LEU A 661 19.93 -0.73 -29.24
N CYS A 662 21.25 -0.55 -29.20
CA CYS A 662 21.99 0.22 -30.20
C CYS A 662 21.97 -0.45 -31.58
N GLN A 663 22.18 -1.76 -31.67
CA GLN A 663 22.11 -2.52 -32.92
C GLN A 663 20.71 -2.46 -33.54
N GLU A 664 19.66 -2.49 -32.71
CA GLU A 664 18.26 -2.32 -33.11
C GLU A 664 17.90 -0.88 -33.49
N LYS A 665 18.85 0.07 -33.41
CA LYS A 665 18.65 1.51 -33.65
C LYS A 665 17.52 2.12 -32.80
N LYS A 666 17.34 1.63 -31.57
CA LYS A 666 16.38 2.20 -30.61
C LYS A 666 17.01 3.28 -29.75
N ILE A 667 18.29 3.12 -29.41
CA ILE A 667 19.09 4.10 -28.67
C ILE A 667 20.47 4.26 -29.32
N GLU A 668 21.17 5.34 -29.02
CA GLU A 668 22.55 5.58 -29.43
C GLU A 668 23.42 6.03 -28.25
N ILE A 669 24.71 5.71 -28.32
CA ILE A 669 25.71 6.21 -27.37
C ILE A 669 26.35 7.45 -27.98
N VAL A 670 26.08 8.60 -27.39
CA VAL A 670 26.69 9.88 -27.73
C VAL A 670 28.15 9.86 -27.28
N ASN A 671 29.06 10.27 -28.17
CA ASN A 671 30.51 10.26 -27.95
C ASN A 671 31.07 8.87 -27.58
N PRO A 672 30.96 7.86 -28.46
CA PRO A 672 31.39 6.49 -28.15
C PRO A 672 32.90 6.34 -27.87
N LYS A 673 33.71 7.34 -28.27
CA LYS A 673 35.15 7.40 -28.01
C LYS A 673 35.51 7.96 -26.62
N ALA A 674 34.55 8.55 -25.91
CA ALA A 674 34.75 9.02 -24.54
C ALA A 674 34.83 7.85 -23.55
N LYS A 675 35.36 8.11 -22.35
CA LYS A 675 35.37 7.11 -21.26
C LYS A 675 33.94 6.68 -20.95
N PRO A 676 33.68 5.41 -20.56
CA PRO A 676 32.33 4.94 -20.23
C PRO A 676 31.58 5.81 -19.21
N GLU A 677 32.32 6.45 -18.30
CA GLU A 677 31.82 7.37 -17.27
C GLU A 677 31.23 8.66 -17.86
N ASP A 678 31.73 9.11 -19.01
CA ASP A 678 31.34 10.35 -19.69
C ASP A 678 30.32 10.10 -20.82
N GLN A 679 30.04 8.83 -21.14
CA GLN A 679 29.13 8.44 -22.21
C GLN A 679 27.67 8.73 -21.84
N THR A 680 26.93 9.29 -22.78
CA THR A 680 25.48 9.54 -22.66
C THR A 680 24.73 8.65 -23.64
N VAL A 681 23.58 8.15 -23.23
CA VAL A 681 22.66 7.36 -24.05
C VAL A 681 21.44 8.22 -24.37
N CYS A 682 21.03 8.27 -25.63
CA CYS A 682 19.80 8.96 -26.06
C CYS A 682 18.97 8.11 -27.03
N LEU A 683 17.73 8.52 -27.25
CA LEU A 683 16.86 7.92 -28.28
C LEU A 683 17.39 8.26 -29.68
N VAL A 684 17.28 7.29 -30.60
CA VAL A 684 17.47 7.57 -32.02
C VAL A 684 16.20 8.25 -32.53
N VAL A 685 16.29 9.53 -32.89
CA VAL A 685 15.18 10.26 -33.51
C VAL A 685 15.07 9.78 -34.96
N LYS A 686 13.90 9.24 -35.34
CA LYS A 686 13.60 8.85 -36.73
C LYS A 686 13.27 10.06 -37.59
#